data_AF-A0A195CZS2-F1
#
_entry.id   AF-A0A195CZS2-F1
#
_cell.length_a   1.000
_cell.length_b   1.000
_cell.length_c   1.000
_cell.angle_alpha   90.00
_cell.angle_beta   90.00
_cell.angle_gamma   90.00
#
_symmetry.space_group_name_H-M   'P 1'
#
loop_
_entity.id
_entity.type
_entity.pdbx_description
1 polymer ?
#
loop_
_entity_poly.entity_id
_entity_poly.type
_entity_poly.pdbx_seq_one_letter_code
_entity_poly.pdbx_strand_id
1 'polypeptide(L)'
;MNKEWIIVYLIVCAHLSYQKSTPDSPNYIAAVVEYPPIYSTNGNETLRINSDAYVELIKEASQGNADIIVFPENGLTTVQLPEREKMEDWTTFIPSVSANYIPCNQNTIVVSETLKKISCAARDNNIYVVINIPEKVPCYDVPCPRDKVFYYNSNVVFDRTGKIIARYRKTNLYKEYQFNVTTIPEVVSFDTDFGVKFGTFICFDILFYEPALELTRIHQITDFVYTTAWFSEAPFLTAVQTQVGWSYTENVNLLASGYNRPGSGNAGSGIYLAAVVEYSPKYSTNSSETLRRNSNEYIEFIRQAKSSNVDIIVFPENGLTTIELPDREKLENWTTIIPSASANYTPCSQDTVQVSQTLKNISCAARENKIYVVINIAEKEPCSNESCLSDKMLYYSTNVVFDRTGKIIARYRTTHLYMNKSMFNVTTVPEIVTFDTDFGVKFGTFTSFDIYFREPLQLTRDYQVTDFVYPTAWISEVPFLTAVQLQAGWSFAENVTLLASGYNKPSFGNAGSGIYLGCKGIGKAIMPTTTHEEMLVFKVPKTNMGSQYNKNPLKRKDQRVLPSHHQKEHDELWKKRENNTMTVDDKILLLQDDIDAFETFPLEKNVTKTICQNNFCCDFIIEIAKIDPNIKYRLTVFNGIRSIPNNPVDKIAVSSCSVIQCLNDSDSSCGSVQKSETVFSNIYIKTNFDNLNTSLIMPSTLTSNLLPLNIEDWKFNVVIVVDTSTEDEQLHVTMSSNNSINDLVTFGIYSRLFDTNNTNSANKALFYSINYLVILFTTLLLLGF
;
A
#
# COMPACT_ATOMS: atom_id res chain seq x y z
N MET A 1 3.39 -12.37 -69.07
CA MET A 1 4.77 -12.33 -68.52
C MET A 1 4.74 -11.48 -67.27
N ASN A 2 5.11 -12.11 -66.16
CA ASN A 2 5.00 -11.66 -64.77
C ASN A 2 5.71 -10.33 -64.47
N LYS A 3 5.14 -9.54 -63.56
CA LYS A 3 5.71 -9.22 -62.23
C LYS A 3 4.79 -8.22 -61.50
N GLU A 4 3.83 -8.75 -60.75
CA GLU A 4 3.22 -8.01 -59.64
C GLU A 4 4.07 -8.23 -58.39
N TRP A 5 4.44 -7.13 -57.73
CA TRP A 5 5.16 -7.12 -56.46
C TRP A 5 4.20 -7.45 -55.32
N ILE A 6 4.32 -8.66 -54.77
CA ILE A 6 3.71 -9.02 -53.49
C ILE A 6 4.59 -8.42 -52.40
N ILE A 7 4.10 -7.35 -51.76
CA ILE A 7 4.62 -6.88 -50.47
C ILE A 7 4.04 -7.79 -49.40
N VAL A 8 4.86 -8.72 -48.89
CA VAL A 8 4.52 -9.55 -47.73
C VAL A 8 4.64 -8.68 -46.49
N TYR A 9 3.50 -8.33 -45.90
CA TYR A 9 3.42 -7.82 -44.52
C TYR A 9 3.78 -8.97 -43.57
N LEU A 10 5.04 -9.01 -43.14
CA LEU A 10 5.47 -9.79 -41.99
C LEU A 10 4.97 -9.07 -40.73
N ILE A 11 3.74 -9.40 -40.32
CA ILE A 11 3.26 -9.12 -38.97
C ILE A 11 4.07 -10.01 -38.04
N VAL A 12 5.15 -9.45 -37.47
CA VAL A 12 5.81 -10.01 -36.30
C VAL A 12 4.78 -9.91 -35.17
N CYS A 13 4.07 -11.01 -34.92
CA CYS A 13 3.46 -11.25 -33.62
C CYS A 13 4.61 -11.27 -32.60
N ALA A 14 4.94 -10.11 -32.04
CA ALA A 14 5.64 -10.03 -30.78
C ALA A 14 4.68 -10.58 -29.72
N HIS A 15 4.62 -11.91 -29.60
CA HIS A 15 4.26 -12.51 -28.34
C HIS A 15 5.22 -11.90 -27.33
N LEU A 16 4.69 -11.08 -26.42
CA LEU A 16 5.38 -10.66 -25.20
C LEU A 16 5.70 -11.94 -24.42
N SER A 17 6.77 -12.63 -24.79
CA SER A 17 7.38 -13.65 -23.96
C SER A 17 8.02 -12.90 -22.81
N TYR A 18 7.34 -12.85 -21.68
CA TYR A 18 7.89 -12.31 -20.44
C TYR A 18 9.20 -13.04 -20.14
N GLN A 19 10.30 -12.30 -20.20
CA GLN A 19 11.65 -12.83 -20.02
C GLN A 19 11.94 -12.94 -18.52
N LYS A 20 12.59 -14.03 -18.10
CA LYS A 20 13.12 -14.18 -16.73
C LYS A 20 14.13 -13.07 -16.43
N SER A 21 14.27 -12.72 -15.16
CA SER A 21 15.13 -11.60 -14.74
C SER A 21 16.59 -11.88 -15.11
N THR A 22 17.29 -10.80 -15.47
CA THR A 22 18.72 -10.77 -15.81
C THR A 22 19.46 -9.88 -14.81
N PRO A 23 20.81 -9.89 -14.76
CA PRO A 23 21.57 -9.02 -13.86
C PRO A 23 21.30 -7.52 -14.05
N ASP A 24 20.92 -7.12 -15.26
CA ASP A 24 20.57 -5.72 -15.59
C ASP A 24 19.10 -5.39 -15.29
N SER A 25 18.30 -6.38 -14.86
CA SER A 25 16.90 -6.15 -14.50
C SER A 25 16.82 -5.39 -13.18
N PRO A 26 15.99 -4.35 -13.08
CA PRO A 26 15.89 -3.57 -11.85
C PRO A 26 15.25 -4.34 -10.68
N ASN A 27 14.57 -5.45 -10.96
CA ASN A 27 13.84 -6.26 -9.98
C ASN A 27 13.90 -7.76 -10.35
N TYR A 28 13.70 -8.63 -9.36
CA TYR A 28 13.44 -10.07 -9.55
C TYR A 28 12.05 -10.45 -9.04
N ILE A 29 11.50 -11.57 -9.54
CA ILE A 29 10.17 -12.06 -9.12
C ILE A 29 10.34 -13.25 -8.18
N ALA A 30 9.95 -13.11 -6.92
CA ALA A 30 9.94 -14.21 -5.96
C ALA A 30 8.54 -14.80 -5.71
N ALA A 31 8.52 -16.06 -5.32
CA ALA A 31 7.38 -16.77 -4.75
C ALA A 31 7.76 -17.43 -3.42
N VAL A 32 6.84 -17.43 -2.46
CA VAL A 32 6.96 -18.18 -1.20
C VAL A 32 5.71 -19.02 -1.03
N VAL A 33 5.86 -20.24 -0.57
CA VAL A 33 4.74 -21.17 -0.39
C VAL A 33 4.42 -21.29 1.08
N GLU A 34 3.18 -21.01 1.47
CA GLU A 34 2.67 -21.47 2.77
C GLU A 34 2.03 -22.84 2.58
N TYR A 35 2.63 -23.90 3.16
CA TYR A 35 2.29 -25.28 2.78
C TYR A 35 1.74 -26.10 3.96
N PRO A 36 0.56 -26.76 3.81
CA PRO A 36 0.03 -27.71 4.78
C PRO A 36 0.43 -29.15 4.42
N PRO A 37 1.54 -29.70 4.94
CA PRO A 37 2.00 -31.02 4.51
C PRO A 37 1.13 -32.15 5.02
N ILE A 38 1.02 -33.18 4.19
CA ILE A 38 0.26 -34.39 4.45
C ILE A 38 1.18 -35.40 5.12
N TYR A 39 0.74 -35.97 6.23
CA TYR A 39 1.46 -37.01 6.97
C TYR A 39 0.92 -38.41 6.61
N SER A 40 1.81 -39.34 6.30
CA SER A 40 1.57 -40.78 6.30
C SER A 40 2.50 -41.46 7.32
N THR A 41 2.12 -42.64 7.81
CA THR A 41 2.98 -43.45 8.69
C THR A 41 4.26 -43.94 8.01
N ASN A 42 4.32 -43.90 6.67
CA ASN A 42 5.48 -44.24 5.87
C ASN A 42 6.21 -42.96 5.42
N GLY A 43 7.51 -42.85 5.72
CA GLY A 43 8.33 -41.68 5.39
C GLY A 43 8.47 -41.45 3.89
N ASN A 44 8.75 -42.52 3.12
CA ASN A 44 8.85 -42.44 1.67
C ASN A 44 7.53 -42.00 1.02
N GLU A 45 6.40 -42.47 1.55
CA GLU A 45 5.07 -42.03 1.07
C GLU A 45 4.79 -40.57 1.40
N THR A 46 5.12 -40.13 2.63
CA THR A 46 4.98 -38.74 3.06
C THR A 46 5.80 -37.80 2.19
N LEU A 47 7.09 -38.11 2.01
CA LEU A 47 7.99 -37.36 1.13
C LEU A 47 7.47 -37.34 -0.31
N ARG A 48 6.96 -38.47 -0.82
CA ARG A 48 6.39 -38.55 -2.18
C ARG A 48 5.18 -37.63 -2.32
N ILE A 49 4.16 -37.77 -1.48
CA ILE A 49 2.91 -36.98 -1.57
C ILE A 49 3.20 -35.48 -1.54
N ASN A 50 4.04 -35.04 -0.60
CA ASN A 50 4.35 -33.62 -0.49
C ASN A 50 5.22 -33.13 -1.66
N SER A 51 6.17 -33.95 -2.13
CA SER A 51 6.97 -33.62 -3.31
C SER A 51 6.15 -33.56 -4.60
N ASP A 52 5.11 -34.38 -4.74
CA ASP A 52 4.18 -34.34 -5.87
C ASP A 52 3.48 -32.98 -5.93
N ALA A 53 3.04 -32.46 -4.78
CA ALA A 53 2.43 -31.13 -4.68
C ALA A 53 3.45 -30.01 -4.96
N TYR A 54 4.69 -30.15 -4.49
CA TYR A 54 5.74 -29.14 -4.75
C TYR A 54 6.02 -29.00 -6.23
N VAL A 55 6.03 -30.10 -7.00
CA VAL A 55 6.23 -30.03 -8.46
C VAL A 55 5.16 -29.18 -9.14
N GLU A 56 3.88 -29.35 -8.76
CA GLU A 56 2.80 -28.52 -9.33
C GLU A 56 2.95 -27.05 -8.92
N LEU A 57 3.29 -26.77 -7.66
CA LEU A 57 3.52 -25.40 -7.18
C LEU A 57 4.72 -24.72 -7.84
N ILE A 58 5.79 -25.45 -8.13
CA ILE A 58 6.96 -24.96 -8.89
C ILE A 58 6.54 -24.58 -10.30
N LYS A 59 5.72 -25.42 -10.94
CA LYS A 59 5.17 -25.17 -12.27
C LYS A 59 4.27 -23.93 -12.29
N GLU A 60 3.37 -23.79 -11.33
CA GLU A 60 2.51 -22.62 -11.17
C GLU A 60 3.33 -21.34 -10.96
N ALA A 61 4.33 -21.36 -10.07
CA ALA A 61 5.20 -20.21 -9.84
C ALA A 61 6.00 -19.82 -11.08
N SER A 62 6.47 -20.80 -11.86
CA SER A 62 7.17 -20.51 -13.10
C SER A 62 6.26 -19.95 -14.19
N GLN A 63 5.00 -20.40 -14.28
CA GLN A 63 3.97 -19.79 -15.14
C GLN A 63 3.70 -18.33 -14.73
N GLY A 64 3.82 -18.01 -13.44
CA GLY A 64 3.81 -16.64 -12.91
C GLY A 64 5.14 -15.88 -13.08
N ASN A 65 6.07 -16.38 -13.90
CA ASN A 65 7.40 -15.82 -14.17
C ASN A 65 8.30 -15.66 -12.95
N ALA A 66 8.07 -16.39 -11.84
CA ALA A 66 8.96 -16.34 -10.69
C ALA A 66 10.38 -16.81 -11.05
N ASP A 67 11.39 -16.08 -10.59
CA ASP A 67 12.80 -16.45 -10.68
C ASP A 67 13.17 -17.44 -9.58
N ILE A 68 12.58 -17.31 -8.39
CA ILE A 68 12.83 -18.17 -7.24
C ILE A 68 11.53 -18.52 -6.51
N ILE A 69 11.43 -19.76 -6.04
CA ILE A 69 10.36 -20.22 -5.15
C ILE A 69 10.93 -20.86 -3.88
N VAL A 70 10.38 -20.48 -2.72
CA VAL A 70 10.80 -20.99 -1.41
C VAL A 70 9.68 -21.82 -0.78
N PHE A 71 10.04 -22.97 -0.23
CA PHE A 71 9.14 -23.89 0.48
C PHE A 71 9.44 -24.00 1.98
N PRO A 72 8.46 -24.38 2.81
CA PRO A 72 8.63 -24.32 4.26
C PRO A 72 9.60 -25.35 4.83
N GLU A 73 10.10 -25.04 6.02
CA GLU A 73 10.74 -26.03 6.89
C GLU A 73 9.76 -27.15 7.24
N ASN A 74 10.23 -28.40 7.24
CA ASN A 74 9.38 -29.58 7.47
C ASN A 74 8.20 -29.69 6.50
N GLY A 75 8.21 -28.98 5.36
CA GLY A 75 7.12 -29.02 4.40
C GLY A 75 7.08 -30.28 3.52
N LEU A 76 8.18 -31.04 3.42
CA LEU A 76 8.19 -32.36 2.77
C LEU A 76 7.85 -33.51 3.73
N THR A 77 8.09 -33.32 5.04
CA THR A 77 7.97 -34.36 6.06
C THR A 77 6.77 -34.19 6.99
N THR A 78 6.47 -32.98 7.45
CA THR A 78 5.73 -32.63 8.68
C THR A 78 6.62 -32.45 9.91
N VAL A 79 6.11 -31.69 10.89
CA VAL A 79 6.73 -31.51 12.22
C VAL A 79 6.69 -32.79 13.07
N GLN A 80 5.96 -33.83 12.64
CA GLN A 80 5.87 -35.13 13.32
C GLN A 80 6.91 -36.07 12.72
N LEU A 81 8.18 -35.88 13.09
CA LEU A 81 9.27 -36.77 12.71
C LEU A 81 9.29 -38.03 13.58
N PRO A 82 9.73 -39.18 13.04
CA PRO A 82 9.83 -40.41 13.81
C PRO A 82 10.96 -40.34 14.86
N GLU A 83 11.09 -41.39 15.66
CA GLU A 83 12.29 -41.60 16.48
C GLU A 83 13.54 -41.75 15.60
N ARG A 84 14.72 -41.42 16.16
CA ARG A 84 15.98 -41.35 15.41
C ARG A 84 16.31 -42.63 14.67
N GLU A 85 16.02 -43.79 15.27
CA GLU A 85 16.26 -45.13 14.70
C GLU A 85 15.42 -45.40 13.43
N LYS A 86 14.39 -44.59 13.16
CA LYS A 86 13.47 -44.71 12.02
C LYS A 86 13.60 -43.54 11.04
N MET A 87 14.60 -42.67 11.18
CA MET A 87 14.82 -41.51 10.32
C MET A 87 15.29 -41.87 8.90
N GLU A 88 15.73 -43.11 8.67
CA GLU A 88 16.32 -43.54 7.41
C GLU A 88 15.39 -43.33 6.20
N ASP A 89 14.09 -43.63 6.36
CA ASP A 89 13.05 -43.48 5.33
C ASP A 89 12.55 -42.03 5.16
N TRP A 90 13.05 -41.10 5.98
CA TRP A 90 12.64 -39.69 6.01
C TRP A 90 13.74 -38.74 5.54
N THR A 91 14.88 -39.29 5.15
CA THR A 91 16.12 -38.54 4.93
C THR A 91 16.73 -38.84 3.57
N THR A 92 17.56 -37.92 3.07
CA THR A 92 18.35 -38.10 1.85
C THR A 92 19.80 -37.73 2.09
N PHE A 93 20.69 -38.33 1.30
CA PHE A 93 22.02 -37.75 1.15
C PHE A 93 21.92 -36.47 0.32
N ILE A 94 22.62 -35.41 0.72
CA ILE A 94 22.69 -34.15 -0.03
C ILE A 94 24.14 -33.95 -0.47
N PRO A 95 24.44 -34.08 -1.79
CA PRO A 95 25.78 -33.86 -2.33
C PRO A 95 26.36 -32.49 -1.92
N SER A 96 27.67 -32.42 -1.74
CA SER A 96 28.33 -31.13 -1.50
C SER A 96 28.19 -30.24 -2.73
N VAL A 97 28.10 -28.93 -2.51
CA VAL A 97 28.04 -27.94 -3.61
C VAL A 97 29.25 -28.07 -4.54
N SER A 98 30.43 -28.38 -3.99
CA SER A 98 31.68 -28.62 -4.74
C SER A 98 31.61 -29.81 -5.70
N ALA A 99 30.68 -30.76 -5.50
CA ALA A 99 30.49 -31.88 -6.42
C ALA A 99 29.84 -31.48 -7.75
N ASN A 100 29.32 -30.24 -7.86
CA ASN A 100 28.63 -29.74 -9.05
C ASN A 100 27.53 -30.67 -9.56
N TYR A 101 26.75 -31.24 -8.64
CA TYR A 101 25.83 -32.33 -8.92
C TYR A 101 24.41 -31.84 -9.28
N ILE A 102 23.83 -32.45 -10.31
CA ILE A 102 22.45 -32.26 -10.79
C ILE A 102 21.69 -33.57 -10.55
N PRO A 103 20.92 -33.69 -9.45
CA PRO A 103 20.18 -34.92 -9.15
C PRO A 103 19.26 -35.40 -10.28
N CYS A 104 18.68 -34.48 -11.06
CA CYS A 104 17.71 -34.82 -12.09
C CYS A 104 18.27 -35.75 -13.19
N ASN A 105 19.51 -35.54 -13.63
CA ASN A 105 20.09 -36.26 -14.77
C ASN A 105 21.35 -37.06 -14.44
N GLN A 106 21.84 -37.00 -13.20
CA GLN A 106 22.98 -37.79 -12.73
C GLN A 106 22.52 -38.85 -11.72
N ASN A 107 23.15 -40.03 -11.77
CA ASN A 107 22.86 -41.14 -10.85
C ASN A 107 24.13 -41.65 -10.14
N THR A 108 25.25 -40.90 -10.18
CA THR A 108 26.51 -41.34 -9.57
C THR A 108 26.51 -41.23 -8.05
N ILE A 109 25.60 -40.42 -7.48
CA ILE A 109 25.36 -40.31 -6.05
C ILE A 109 23.92 -40.73 -5.76
N VAL A 110 23.74 -41.67 -4.83
CA VAL A 110 22.42 -42.16 -4.43
C VAL A 110 21.75 -41.11 -3.55
N VAL A 111 20.69 -40.50 -4.08
CA VAL A 111 19.83 -39.52 -3.40
C VAL A 111 18.39 -40.01 -3.40
N SER A 112 17.52 -39.44 -2.57
CA SER A 112 16.10 -39.81 -2.56
C SER A 112 15.39 -39.41 -3.87
N GLU A 113 14.34 -40.15 -4.20
CA GLU A 113 13.49 -39.83 -5.36
C GLU A 113 12.87 -38.43 -5.23
N THR A 114 12.54 -38.00 -4.01
CA THR A 114 12.08 -36.64 -3.73
C THR A 114 13.11 -35.58 -4.14
N LEU A 115 14.38 -35.74 -3.77
CA LEU A 115 15.42 -34.76 -4.13
C LEU A 115 15.62 -34.70 -5.65
N LYS A 116 15.60 -35.87 -6.30
CA LYS A 116 15.67 -35.99 -7.77
C LYS A 116 14.49 -35.30 -8.45
N LYS A 117 13.28 -35.53 -7.94
CA LYS A 117 12.04 -34.97 -8.47
C LYS A 117 12.01 -33.44 -8.39
N ILE A 118 12.43 -32.86 -7.27
CA ILE A 118 12.51 -31.40 -7.12
C ILE A 118 13.60 -30.80 -8.02
N SER A 119 14.77 -31.43 -8.14
CA SER A 119 15.81 -31.03 -9.10
C SER A 119 15.28 -31.01 -10.53
N CYS A 120 14.50 -32.02 -10.94
CA CYS A 120 13.86 -32.02 -12.26
C CYS A 120 12.82 -30.92 -12.41
N ALA A 121 11.99 -30.70 -11.40
CA ALA A 121 10.99 -29.62 -11.43
C ALA A 121 11.64 -28.23 -11.58
N ALA A 122 12.75 -27.97 -10.89
CA ALA A 122 13.52 -26.73 -11.04
C ALA A 122 14.03 -26.56 -12.49
N ARG A 123 14.63 -27.61 -13.05
CA ARG A 123 15.16 -27.63 -14.42
C ARG A 123 14.07 -27.42 -15.46
N ASP A 124 13.02 -28.25 -15.39
CA ASP A 124 11.97 -28.30 -16.41
C ASP A 124 11.13 -27.01 -16.43
N ASN A 125 11.14 -26.24 -15.32
CA ASN A 125 10.47 -24.96 -15.20
C ASN A 125 11.42 -23.74 -15.18
N ASN A 126 12.73 -23.94 -15.38
CA ASN A 126 13.73 -22.87 -15.46
C ASN A 126 13.66 -21.86 -14.29
N ILE A 127 13.58 -22.36 -13.05
CA ILE A 127 13.32 -21.59 -11.83
C ILE A 127 14.23 -22.06 -10.68
N TYR A 128 14.69 -21.14 -9.82
CA TYR A 128 15.40 -21.52 -8.60
C TYR A 128 14.41 -22.06 -7.56
N VAL A 129 14.78 -23.14 -6.89
CA VAL A 129 13.91 -23.81 -5.92
C VAL A 129 14.64 -23.98 -4.60
N VAL A 130 14.06 -23.49 -3.52
CA VAL A 130 14.56 -23.66 -2.15
C VAL A 130 13.62 -24.58 -1.39
N ILE A 131 14.15 -25.68 -0.87
CA ILE A 131 13.41 -26.63 -0.04
C ILE A 131 14.11 -26.87 1.28
N ASN A 132 13.37 -27.39 2.23
CA ASN A 132 13.89 -27.98 3.44
C ASN A 132 13.65 -29.49 3.46
N ILE A 133 14.68 -30.29 3.74
CA ILE A 133 14.59 -31.75 3.83
C ILE A 133 15.63 -32.29 4.83
N PRO A 134 15.30 -33.34 5.61
CA PRO A 134 16.29 -34.03 6.45
C PRO A 134 17.45 -34.64 5.65
N GLU A 135 18.68 -34.26 5.99
CA GLU A 135 19.92 -34.83 5.46
C GLU A 135 20.36 -36.03 6.30
N LYS A 136 20.95 -37.05 5.65
CA LYS A 136 21.74 -38.09 6.32
C LYS A 136 23.18 -38.12 5.81
N VAL A 137 24.13 -38.27 6.73
CA VAL A 137 25.57 -38.37 6.44
C VAL A 137 26.18 -39.52 7.25
N PRO A 138 26.67 -40.58 6.60
CA PRO A 138 27.40 -41.64 7.29
C PRO A 138 28.66 -41.10 7.99
N CYS A 139 28.96 -41.58 9.18
CA CYS A 139 30.20 -41.28 9.89
C CYS A 139 30.91 -42.55 10.35
N TYR A 140 32.25 -42.50 10.29
CA TYR A 140 33.12 -43.62 10.65
C TYR A 140 34.15 -43.25 11.73
N ASP A 141 34.44 -41.95 11.90
CA ASP A 141 35.43 -41.40 12.83
C ASP A 141 34.79 -40.72 14.04
N VAL A 142 35.42 -40.81 15.21
CA VAL A 142 34.90 -40.25 16.49
C VAL A 142 35.16 -38.74 16.57
N PRO A 143 34.19 -37.90 17.02
CA PRO A 143 32.88 -38.27 17.59
C PRO A 143 31.83 -38.55 16.52
N CYS A 144 31.27 -39.77 16.54
CA CYS A 144 30.20 -40.22 15.65
C CYS A 144 29.06 -40.81 16.49
N PRO A 145 27.79 -40.52 16.16
CA PRO A 145 26.62 -41.10 16.83
C PRO A 145 26.62 -42.64 16.85
N ARG A 146 25.88 -43.23 17.81
CA ARG A 146 25.81 -44.69 18.00
C ARG A 146 25.31 -45.44 16.74
N ASP A 147 24.41 -44.81 16.00
CA ASP A 147 23.82 -45.29 14.75
C ASP A 147 24.72 -45.05 13.52
N LYS A 148 25.91 -44.45 13.72
CA LYS A 148 26.90 -44.15 12.67
C LYS A 148 26.43 -43.22 11.55
N VAL A 149 25.40 -42.42 11.84
CA VAL A 149 24.83 -41.46 10.88
C VAL A 149 24.58 -40.15 11.59
N PHE A 150 24.95 -39.04 10.95
CA PHE A 150 24.47 -37.72 11.32
C PHE A 150 23.20 -37.39 10.55
N TYR A 151 22.20 -36.87 11.25
CA TYR A 151 20.98 -36.35 10.64
C TYR A 151 20.93 -34.83 10.81
N TYR A 152 20.64 -34.06 9.77
CA TYR A 152 20.56 -32.60 9.85
C TYR A 152 19.25 -32.08 9.26
N ASN A 153 18.63 -31.09 9.92
CA ASN A 153 17.62 -30.26 9.29
C ASN A 153 18.32 -29.34 8.29
N SER A 154 18.01 -29.49 6.99
CA SER A 154 18.81 -28.87 5.93
C SER A 154 17.97 -28.16 4.89
N ASN A 155 18.37 -26.93 4.55
CA ASN A 155 17.93 -26.26 3.33
C ASN A 155 18.80 -26.70 2.15
N VAL A 156 18.17 -26.85 0.99
CA VAL A 156 18.82 -27.12 -0.29
C VAL A 156 18.31 -26.13 -1.33
N VAL A 157 19.23 -25.56 -2.10
CA VAL A 157 18.90 -24.64 -3.19
C VAL A 157 19.29 -25.27 -4.51
N PHE A 158 18.32 -25.31 -5.43
CA PHE A 158 18.51 -25.72 -6.82
C PHE A 158 18.52 -24.49 -7.73
N ASP A 159 19.48 -24.44 -8.66
CA ASP A 159 19.44 -23.45 -9.74
C ASP A 159 18.45 -23.84 -10.85
N ARG A 160 18.32 -22.96 -11.86
CA ARG A 160 17.46 -23.17 -13.03
C ARG A 160 17.76 -24.42 -13.84
N THR A 161 18.93 -25.05 -13.66
CA THR A 161 19.31 -26.30 -14.34
C THR A 161 19.02 -27.54 -13.50
N GLY A 162 18.55 -27.35 -12.26
CA GLY A 162 18.35 -28.40 -11.27
C GLY A 162 19.61 -28.76 -10.48
N LYS A 163 20.69 -27.97 -10.58
CA LYS A 163 21.95 -28.21 -9.84
C LYS A 163 21.82 -27.75 -8.41
N ILE A 164 22.42 -28.48 -7.46
CA ILE A 164 22.53 -28.03 -6.07
C ILE A 164 23.61 -26.93 -5.98
N ILE A 165 23.21 -25.72 -5.58
CA ILE A 165 24.09 -24.55 -5.47
C ILE A 165 24.29 -24.06 -4.04
N ALA A 166 23.42 -24.45 -3.10
CA ALA A 166 23.64 -24.25 -1.68
C ALA A 166 23.01 -25.39 -0.86
N ARG A 167 23.64 -25.65 0.28
CA ARG A 167 23.13 -26.50 1.35
C ARG A 167 23.48 -25.83 2.67
N TYR A 168 22.48 -25.65 3.53
CA TYR A 168 22.66 -25.10 4.87
C TYR A 168 22.05 -26.03 5.89
N ARG A 169 22.80 -26.36 6.95
CA ARG A 169 22.32 -27.15 8.09
C ARG A 169 21.94 -26.24 9.24
N LYS A 170 20.73 -26.40 9.76
CA LYS A 170 20.17 -25.60 10.85
C LYS A 170 21.10 -25.61 12.07
N THR A 171 21.41 -24.43 12.58
CA THR A 171 22.30 -24.26 13.73
C THR A 171 21.52 -24.32 15.05
N ASN A 172 20.40 -23.60 15.12
CA ASN A 172 19.64 -23.43 16.34
C ASN A 172 18.38 -24.30 16.32
N LEU A 173 18.46 -25.52 16.86
CA LEU A 173 17.34 -26.48 16.87
C LEU A 173 16.23 -26.10 17.86
N TYR A 174 14.97 -26.36 17.51
CA TYR A 174 13.79 -26.12 18.36
C TYR A 174 13.04 -27.43 18.66
N LYS A 175 13.46 -28.15 19.71
CA LYS A 175 12.90 -29.45 20.13
C LYS A 175 12.98 -30.54 19.04
N GLU A 176 13.99 -30.46 18.18
CA GLU A 176 14.23 -31.41 17.08
C GLU A 176 15.30 -32.44 17.47
N TYR A 177 14.98 -33.29 18.45
CA TYR A 177 15.94 -34.20 19.08
C TYR A 177 16.56 -35.24 18.14
N GLN A 178 15.95 -35.46 16.98
CA GLN A 178 16.44 -36.37 15.95
C GLN A 178 17.66 -35.80 15.23
N PHE A 179 17.82 -34.48 15.17
CA PHE A 179 18.87 -33.82 14.41
C PHE A 179 20.13 -33.54 15.23
N ASN A 180 21.24 -33.52 14.52
CA ASN A 180 22.54 -33.10 14.98
C ASN A 180 22.77 -31.63 14.58
N VAL A 181 23.73 -30.98 15.24
CA VAL A 181 24.23 -29.64 14.89
C VAL A 181 25.70 -29.78 14.52
N THR A 182 26.17 -28.99 13.57
CA THR A 182 27.59 -28.93 13.23
C THR A 182 28.39 -28.31 14.39
N THR A 183 29.65 -28.70 14.55
CA THR A 183 30.50 -28.13 15.61
C THR A 183 30.82 -26.65 15.40
N ILE A 184 30.80 -26.22 14.14
CA ILE A 184 30.95 -24.82 13.73
C ILE A 184 29.69 -24.48 12.93
N PRO A 185 28.94 -23.43 13.30
CA PRO A 185 27.79 -22.97 12.54
C PRO A 185 28.15 -22.69 11.08
N GLU A 186 27.31 -23.16 10.17
CA GLU A 186 27.52 -22.92 8.74
C GLU A 186 26.98 -21.53 8.37
N VAL A 187 27.77 -20.71 7.68
CA VAL A 187 27.33 -19.42 7.14
C VAL A 187 27.26 -19.54 5.63
N VAL A 188 26.04 -19.60 5.09
CA VAL A 188 25.79 -20.02 3.69
C VAL A 188 25.09 -18.92 2.90
N SER A 189 25.68 -18.57 1.76
CA SER A 189 25.10 -17.70 0.74
C SER A 189 25.27 -18.31 -0.65
N PHE A 190 24.45 -17.90 -1.62
CA PHE A 190 24.56 -18.31 -3.01
C PHE A 190 24.25 -17.16 -3.98
N ASP A 191 24.91 -17.18 -5.12
CA ASP A 191 24.71 -16.21 -6.20
C ASP A 191 23.70 -16.73 -7.23
N THR A 192 22.95 -15.83 -7.86
CA THR A 192 22.02 -16.14 -8.95
C THR A 192 22.47 -15.55 -10.29
N ASP A 193 21.97 -16.14 -11.37
CA ASP A 193 22.16 -15.66 -12.75
C ASP A 193 21.45 -14.32 -13.04
N PHE A 194 20.62 -13.83 -12.13
CA PHE A 194 19.96 -12.53 -12.20
C PHE A 194 20.59 -11.49 -11.27
N GLY A 195 21.81 -11.71 -10.80
CA GLY A 195 22.62 -10.69 -10.13
C GLY A 195 22.35 -10.47 -8.64
N VAL A 196 21.54 -11.33 -8.02
CA VAL A 196 21.21 -11.24 -6.58
C VAL A 196 21.96 -12.31 -5.81
N LYS A 197 22.52 -11.93 -4.66
CA LYS A 197 23.18 -12.85 -3.73
C LYS A 197 22.30 -13.08 -2.52
N PHE A 198 21.89 -14.33 -2.31
CA PHE A 198 21.00 -14.71 -1.22
C PHE A 198 21.76 -15.34 -0.05
N GLY A 199 21.35 -15.02 1.17
CA GLY A 199 21.66 -15.77 2.38
C GLY A 199 20.54 -16.77 2.69
N THR A 200 20.84 -17.81 3.45
CA THR A 200 19.81 -18.74 3.92
C THR A 200 20.03 -19.16 5.37
N PHE A 201 18.93 -19.25 6.11
CA PHE A 201 18.87 -19.81 7.46
C PHE A 201 17.46 -20.37 7.71
N ILE A 202 17.27 -21.08 8.83
CA ILE A 202 16.05 -21.88 9.06
C ILE A 202 15.40 -21.50 10.40
N CYS A 203 14.14 -21.07 10.34
CA CYS A 203 13.25 -20.95 11.49
C CYS A 203 13.89 -20.27 12.72
N PHE A 204 14.10 -21.03 13.78
CA PHE A 204 14.60 -20.54 15.06
C PHE A 204 15.96 -19.82 14.96
N ASP A 205 16.74 -20.06 13.90
CA ASP A 205 17.98 -19.33 13.60
C ASP A 205 17.80 -17.80 13.56
N ILE A 206 16.61 -17.29 13.18
CA ILE A 206 16.34 -15.85 13.07
C ILE A 206 16.54 -15.07 14.39
N LEU A 207 16.48 -15.77 15.52
CA LEU A 207 16.61 -15.19 16.86
C LEU A 207 18.06 -15.18 17.37
N PHE A 208 19.02 -15.69 16.60
CA PHE A 208 20.41 -15.87 17.02
C PHE A 208 21.38 -15.07 16.14
N TYR A 209 22.58 -14.86 16.68
CA TYR A 209 23.64 -14.18 15.95
C TYR A 209 24.14 -15.02 14.76
N GLU A 210 24.45 -16.30 15.01
CA GLU A 210 24.91 -17.26 14.01
C GLU A 210 23.73 -18.12 13.49
N PRO A 211 23.48 -18.16 12.17
CA PRO A 211 24.14 -17.39 11.09
C PRO A 211 23.44 -16.05 10.75
N ALA A 212 22.26 -15.78 11.30
CA ALA A 212 21.35 -14.76 10.75
C ALA A 212 21.95 -13.34 10.76
N LEU A 213 22.51 -12.88 11.89
CA LEU A 213 23.12 -11.54 11.99
C LEU A 213 24.54 -11.49 11.41
N GLU A 214 25.25 -12.61 11.37
CA GLU A 214 26.56 -12.68 10.71
C GLU A 214 26.42 -12.49 9.19
N LEU A 215 25.41 -13.12 8.57
CA LEU A 215 25.10 -12.96 7.15
C LEU A 215 24.80 -11.50 6.78
N THR A 216 24.05 -10.78 7.62
CA THR A 216 23.72 -9.37 7.38
C THR A 216 24.91 -8.46 7.68
N ARG A 217 25.50 -8.55 8.88
CA ARG A 217 26.44 -7.54 9.40
C ARG A 217 27.88 -7.76 8.95
N ILE A 218 28.30 -9.01 8.71
CA ILE A 218 29.67 -9.31 8.26
C ILE A 218 29.67 -9.56 6.75
N HIS A 219 28.76 -10.39 6.26
CA HIS A 219 28.74 -10.76 4.84
C HIS A 219 27.94 -9.80 3.95
N GLN A 220 27.27 -8.80 4.54
CA GLN A 220 26.56 -7.73 3.83
C GLN A 220 25.53 -8.28 2.81
N ILE A 221 24.88 -9.38 3.17
CA ILE A 221 23.81 -9.98 2.37
C ILE A 221 22.53 -9.16 2.56
N THR A 222 21.85 -8.85 1.46
CA THR A 222 20.64 -8.03 1.43
C THR A 222 19.36 -8.81 1.12
N ASP A 223 19.48 -10.07 0.69
CA ASP A 223 18.35 -10.88 0.27
C ASP A 223 18.44 -12.27 0.91
N PHE A 224 17.33 -12.75 1.46
CA PHE A 224 17.32 -13.98 2.25
C PHE A 224 16.19 -14.92 1.84
N VAL A 225 16.51 -16.21 1.77
CA VAL A 225 15.52 -17.29 1.71
C VAL A 225 15.41 -17.96 3.07
N TYR A 226 14.21 -17.93 3.63
CA TYR A 226 13.94 -18.33 5.00
C TYR A 226 12.81 -19.35 5.05
N THR A 227 13.18 -20.59 5.34
CA THR A 227 12.24 -21.70 5.49
C THR A 227 11.85 -21.82 6.96
N THR A 228 10.56 -21.95 7.28
CA THR A 228 10.14 -21.94 8.69
C THR A 228 8.91 -22.79 9.01
N ALA A 229 8.97 -23.52 10.12
CA ALA A 229 7.84 -24.16 10.79
C ALA A 229 7.56 -23.48 12.13
N TRP A 230 7.39 -22.16 12.08
CA TRP A 230 7.24 -21.31 13.26
C TRP A 230 5.97 -21.61 14.05
N PHE A 231 6.09 -21.72 15.36
CA PHE A 231 4.96 -21.81 16.29
C PHE A 231 4.71 -20.43 16.88
N SER A 232 3.62 -19.78 16.48
CA SER A 232 3.33 -18.41 16.91
C SER A 232 3.04 -18.34 18.42
N GLU A 233 3.77 -17.48 19.12
CA GLU A 233 3.61 -17.22 20.55
C GLU A 233 3.31 -15.73 20.77
N ALA A 234 2.14 -15.43 21.34
CA ALA A 234 1.77 -14.07 21.69
C ALA A 234 2.48 -13.62 22.98
N PRO A 235 2.83 -12.33 23.13
CA PRO A 235 2.43 -11.22 22.25
C PRO A 235 3.48 -10.79 21.20
N PHE A 236 4.70 -11.33 21.23
CA PHE A 236 5.82 -10.76 20.45
C PHE A 236 6.44 -11.72 19.41
N LEU A 237 6.06 -12.99 19.43
CA LEU A 237 6.67 -14.06 18.63
C LEU A 237 5.64 -14.71 17.70
N THR A 238 4.72 -13.92 17.15
CA THR A 238 3.95 -14.39 16.00
C THR A 238 4.84 -14.39 14.75
N ALA A 239 4.68 -15.39 13.88
CA ALA A 239 5.61 -15.62 12.76
C ALA A 239 5.86 -14.36 11.91
N VAL A 240 4.78 -13.73 11.43
CA VAL A 240 4.87 -12.52 10.58
C VAL A 240 5.47 -11.33 11.35
N GLN A 241 5.13 -11.17 12.62
CA GLN A 241 5.65 -10.08 13.45
C GLN A 241 7.17 -10.17 13.62
N THR A 242 7.69 -11.35 13.96
CA THR A 242 9.14 -11.56 14.11
C THR A 242 9.85 -11.41 12.78
N GLN A 243 9.32 -11.99 11.70
CA GLN A 243 9.93 -11.95 10.38
C GLN A 243 10.00 -10.53 9.81
N VAL A 244 8.92 -9.75 9.93
CA VAL A 244 8.89 -8.34 9.50
C VAL A 244 9.78 -7.47 10.39
N GLY A 245 9.74 -7.66 11.72
CA GLY A 245 10.58 -6.91 12.63
C GLY A 245 12.07 -7.12 12.37
N TRP A 246 12.47 -8.36 12.08
CA TRP A 246 13.85 -8.72 11.75
C TRP A 246 14.28 -8.13 10.40
N SER A 247 13.48 -8.32 9.33
CA SER A 247 13.83 -7.83 8.00
C SER A 247 13.88 -6.31 7.91
N TYR A 248 13.00 -5.63 8.64
CA TYR A 248 13.04 -4.17 8.79
C TYR A 248 14.31 -3.70 9.50
N THR A 249 14.66 -4.34 10.63
CA THR A 249 15.80 -3.92 11.45
C THR A 249 17.13 -4.15 10.74
N GLU A 250 17.29 -5.28 10.06
CA GLU A 250 18.52 -5.59 9.33
C GLU A 250 18.54 -4.97 7.92
N ASN A 251 17.44 -4.34 7.48
CA ASN A 251 17.28 -3.68 6.17
C ASN A 251 17.51 -4.63 4.99
N VAL A 252 16.75 -5.74 4.95
CA VAL A 252 16.93 -6.82 3.96
C VAL A 252 15.61 -7.32 3.40
N ASN A 253 15.65 -7.90 2.20
CA ASN A 253 14.54 -8.67 1.65
C ASN A 253 14.51 -10.06 2.29
N LEU A 254 13.35 -10.48 2.80
CA LEU A 254 13.18 -11.78 3.46
C LEU A 254 12.04 -12.58 2.79
N LEU A 255 12.41 -13.63 2.05
CA LEU A 255 11.47 -14.57 1.45
C LEU A 255 11.13 -15.68 2.47
N ALA A 256 10.16 -15.37 3.34
CA ALA A 256 9.71 -16.28 4.39
C ALA A 256 8.62 -17.24 3.91
N SER A 257 8.88 -18.54 4.01
CA SER A 257 7.97 -19.62 3.62
C SER A 257 7.61 -20.48 4.82
N GLY A 258 6.34 -20.40 5.24
CA GLY A 258 5.83 -20.93 6.49
C GLY A 258 5.05 -22.24 6.38
N TYR A 259 5.19 -23.09 7.41
CA TYR A 259 4.37 -24.27 7.60
C TYR A 259 2.92 -23.90 7.94
N ASN A 260 1.94 -24.56 7.32
CA ASN A 260 0.52 -24.29 7.52
C ASN A 260 -0.17 -25.38 8.35
N ARG A 261 -0.37 -25.09 9.64
CA ARG A 261 -1.22 -25.86 10.57
C ARG A 261 -1.75 -24.92 11.65
N PRO A 262 -2.81 -24.14 11.36
CA PRO A 262 -3.27 -23.06 12.23
C PRO A 262 -3.70 -23.56 13.62
N GLY A 263 -4.26 -24.77 13.70
CA GLY A 263 -4.62 -25.41 14.97
C GLY A 263 -3.44 -25.72 15.90
N SER A 264 -2.20 -25.57 15.42
CA SER A 264 -0.97 -25.70 16.21
C SER A 264 -0.19 -24.38 16.30
N GLY A 265 -0.78 -23.26 15.86
CA GLY A 265 -0.12 -21.95 15.83
C GLY A 265 0.88 -21.76 14.68
N ASN A 266 0.93 -22.70 13.73
CA ASN A 266 1.76 -22.60 12.54
C ASN A 266 0.96 -21.94 11.40
N ALA A 267 1.21 -20.66 11.17
CA ALA A 267 0.72 -19.87 10.03
C ALA A 267 1.55 -18.58 9.99
N GLY A 268 1.69 -17.97 8.81
CA GLY A 268 2.36 -16.67 8.70
C GLY A 268 3.48 -16.66 7.67
N SER A 269 3.07 -16.57 6.41
CA SER A 269 3.85 -16.17 5.23
C SER A 269 3.10 -15.01 4.57
N GLY A 270 3.77 -14.07 3.88
CA GLY A 270 2.95 -13.03 3.25
C GLY A 270 3.56 -11.94 2.40
N ILE A 271 3.33 -12.06 1.10
CA ILE A 271 3.07 -10.97 0.16
C ILE A 271 1.67 -11.27 -0.39
N TYR A 272 0.77 -10.30 -0.48
CA TYR A 272 -0.54 -10.48 -1.14
C TYR A 272 -0.55 -9.72 -2.47
N LEU A 273 -1.40 -10.13 -3.41
CA LEU A 273 -1.51 -9.44 -4.70
C LEU A 273 -2.75 -8.56 -4.70
N ALA A 274 -2.55 -7.25 -4.86
CA ALA A 274 -3.65 -6.28 -4.93
C ALA A 274 -3.84 -5.76 -6.35
N ALA A 275 -5.08 -5.40 -6.67
CA ALA A 275 -5.42 -4.64 -7.86
C ALA A 275 -6.23 -3.39 -7.53
N VAL A 276 -5.92 -2.28 -8.21
CA VAL A 276 -6.76 -1.08 -8.25
C VAL A 276 -7.13 -0.79 -9.69
N VAL A 277 -8.35 -0.33 -9.93
CA VAL A 277 -8.84 -0.02 -11.28
C VAL A 277 -9.02 1.47 -11.44
N GLU A 278 -8.33 2.07 -12.40
CA GLU A 278 -8.67 3.38 -12.94
C GLU A 278 -9.82 3.16 -13.93
N TYR A 279 -11.00 3.73 -13.68
CA TYR A 279 -12.20 3.37 -14.45
C TYR A 279 -12.99 4.57 -14.96
N SER A 280 -13.46 4.50 -16.21
CA SER A 280 -14.28 5.53 -16.86
C SER A 280 -15.72 5.08 -17.09
N PRO A 281 -16.68 5.49 -16.23
CA PRO A 281 -18.05 4.99 -16.28
C PRO A 281 -18.79 5.34 -17.56
N LYS A 282 -19.56 4.36 -18.05
CA LYS A 282 -20.46 4.53 -19.19
C LYS A 282 -21.78 5.09 -18.70
N TYR A 283 -22.07 6.33 -19.06
CA TYR A 283 -23.29 7.03 -18.64
C TYR A 283 -24.41 6.97 -19.68
N SER A 284 -25.63 6.71 -19.22
CA SER A 284 -26.91 6.86 -19.89
C SER A 284 -27.90 7.48 -18.91
N THR A 285 -28.90 8.21 -19.39
CA THR A 285 -29.97 8.77 -18.54
C THR A 285 -30.83 7.68 -17.90
N ASN A 286 -30.77 6.45 -18.40
CA ASN A 286 -31.41 5.28 -17.80
C ASN A 286 -30.49 4.63 -16.74
N SER A 287 -30.91 4.68 -15.48
CA SER A 287 -30.13 4.16 -14.35
C SER A 287 -29.83 2.67 -14.45
N SER A 288 -30.83 1.87 -14.84
CA SER A 288 -30.70 0.41 -14.99
C SER A 288 -29.69 0.06 -16.09
N GLU A 289 -29.66 0.84 -17.17
CA GLU A 289 -28.68 0.66 -18.24
C GLU A 289 -27.26 1.02 -17.78
N THR A 290 -27.09 2.19 -17.14
CA THR A 290 -25.79 2.65 -16.62
C THR A 290 -25.21 1.66 -15.62
N LEU A 291 -25.99 1.28 -14.60
CA LEU A 291 -25.58 0.33 -13.57
C LEU A 291 -25.24 -1.05 -14.17
N ARG A 292 -26.02 -1.53 -15.16
CA ARG A 292 -25.78 -2.82 -15.81
C ARG A 292 -24.51 -2.79 -16.67
N ARG A 293 -24.30 -1.75 -17.47
CA ARG A 293 -23.10 -1.62 -18.30
C ARG A 293 -21.84 -1.59 -17.44
N ASN A 294 -21.80 -0.73 -16.43
CA ASN A 294 -20.63 -0.61 -15.56
C ASN A 294 -20.39 -1.86 -14.71
N SER A 295 -21.44 -2.49 -14.17
CA SER A 295 -21.25 -3.75 -13.44
C SER A 295 -20.74 -4.89 -14.30
N ASN A 296 -21.14 -4.96 -15.59
CA ASN A 296 -20.58 -5.95 -16.50
C ASN A 296 -19.07 -5.76 -16.70
N GLU A 297 -18.60 -4.52 -16.88
CA GLU A 297 -17.17 -4.24 -16.99
C GLU A 297 -16.41 -4.59 -15.70
N TYR A 298 -16.98 -4.26 -14.54
CA TYR A 298 -16.39 -4.64 -13.24
C TYR A 298 -16.23 -6.16 -13.12
N ILE A 299 -17.21 -6.93 -13.59
CA ILE A 299 -17.16 -8.39 -13.58
C ILE A 299 -16.03 -8.91 -14.48
N GLU A 300 -15.79 -8.29 -15.63
CA GLU A 300 -14.64 -8.65 -16.48
C GLU A 300 -13.31 -8.33 -15.79
N PHE A 301 -13.17 -7.16 -15.16
CA PHE A 301 -11.98 -6.84 -14.36
C PHE A 301 -11.78 -7.82 -13.20
N ILE A 302 -12.84 -8.23 -12.51
CA ILE A 302 -12.78 -9.25 -11.44
C ILE A 302 -12.26 -10.59 -11.98
N ARG A 303 -12.71 -11.00 -13.16
CA ARG A 303 -12.22 -12.23 -13.82
C ARG A 303 -10.74 -12.11 -14.23
N GLN A 304 -10.34 -10.98 -14.80
CA GLN A 304 -8.95 -10.71 -15.19
C GLN A 304 -8.01 -10.63 -13.97
N ALA A 305 -8.46 -10.02 -12.89
CA ALA A 305 -7.74 -9.97 -11.63
C ALA A 305 -7.55 -11.39 -11.08
N LYS A 306 -8.60 -12.21 -11.12
CA LYS A 306 -8.51 -13.60 -10.67
C LYS A 306 -7.59 -14.45 -11.55
N SER A 307 -7.62 -14.29 -12.87
CA SER A 307 -6.66 -14.98 -13.75
C SER A 307 -5.21 -14.58 -13.48
N SER A 308 -5.01 -13.42 -12.86
CA SER A 308 -3.71 -12.91 -12.43
C SER A 308 -3.39 -13.24 -10.96
N ASN A 309 -4.19 -14.09 -10.29
CA ASN A 309 -4.05 -14.46 -8.88
C ASN A 309 -4.14 -13.29 -7.88
N VAL A 310 -4.94 -12.27 -8.20
CA VAL A 310 -5.20 -11.14 -7.29
C VAL A 310 -6.06 -11.59 -6.10
N ASP A 311 -5.72 -11.12 -4.91
CA ASP A 311 -6.43 -11.38 -3.66
C ASP A 311 -7.56 -10.36 -3.40
N ILE A 312 -7.32 -9.09 -3.72
CA ILE A 312 -8.26 -7.98 -3.53
C ILE A 312 -8.23 -7.02 -4.72
N ILE A 313 -9.41 -6.63 -5.22
CA ILE A 313 -9.57 -5.62 -6.26
C ILE A 313 -10.42 -4.43 -5.76
N VAL A 314 -9.96 -3.21 -6.03
CA VAL A 314 -10.63 -1.96 -5.65
C VAL A 314 -11.09 -1.19 -6.89
N PHE A 315 -12.34 -0.73 -6.84
CA PHE A 315 -12.97 0.09 -7.87
C PHE A 315 -13.30 1.51 -7.36
N PRO A 316 -13.44 2.50 -8.26
CA PRO A 316 -13.50 3.90 -7.84
C PRO A 316 -14.86 4.33 -7.30
N GLU A 317 -14.84 5.47 -6.62
CA GLU A 317 -16.03 6.20 -6.20
C GLU A 317 -16.88 6.57 -7.44
N ASN A 318 -18.20 6.41 -7.36
CA ASN A 318 -19.13 6.68 -8.46
C ASN A 318 -18.87 5.87 -9.74
N GLY A 319 -18.03 4.83 -9.70
CA GLY A 319 -17.67 4.09 -10.91
C GLY A 319 -18.81 3.21 -11.48
N LEU A 320 -19.76 2.77 -10.64
CA LEU A 320 -20.97 2.08 -11.11
C LEU A 320 -22.04 3.03 -11.66
N THR A 321 -22.02 4.27 -11.20
CA THR A 321 -22.99 5.32 -11.57
C THR A 321 -22.31 6.33 -12.49
N THR A 322 -22.00 7.52 -11.96
CA THR A 322 -21.29 8.64 -12.59
C THR A 322 -21.17 9.74 -11.53
N ILE A 323 -20.28 10.73 -11.75
CA ILE A 323 -20.26 11.97 -10.98
C ILE A 323 -21.45 12.89 -11.29
N GLU A 324 -22.18 12.65 -12.38
CA GLU A 324 -23.36 13.41 -12.83
C GLU A 324 -24.67 12.71 -12.42
N LEU A 325 -24.85 12.46 -11.11
CA LEU A 325 -26.09 11.87 -10.59
C LEU A 325 -27.27 12.85 -10.70
N PRO A 326 -28.51 12.36 -10.86
CA PRO A 326 -29.68 13.22 -10.91
C PRO A 326 -30.02 13.79 -9.53
N ASP A 327 -30.91 14.78 -9.51
CA ASP A 327 -31.47 15.34 -8.28
C ASP A 327 -32.08 14.26 -7.37
N ARG A 328 -32.13 14.56 -6.07
CA ARG A 328 -32.61 13.65 -5.01
C ARG A 328 -33.93 12.96 -5.34
N GLU A 329 -34.87 13.67 -5.97
CA GLU A 329 -36.19 13.15 -6.36
C GLU A 329 -36.13 11.97 -7.35
N LYS A 330 -35.05 11.85 -8.12
CA LYS A 330 -34.85 10.79 -9.13
C LYS A 330 -33.76 9.79 -8.72
N LEU A 331 -33.16 9.94 -7.53
CA LEU A 331 -32.03 9.13 -7.07
C LEU A 331 -32.45 7.69 -6.68
N GLU A 332 -33.73 7.46 -6.42
CA GLU A 332 -34.22 6.15 -5.97
C GLU A 332 -33.85 5.01 -6.92
N ASN A 333 -33.92 5.23 -8.23
CA ASN A 333 -33.60 4.23 -9.25
C ASN A 333 -32.09 4.00 -9.46
N TRP A 334 -31.25 4.82 -8.81
CA TRP A 334 -29.79 4.73 -8.85
C TRP A 334 -29.19 4.07 -7.60
N THR A 335 -30.04 3.77 -6.61
CA THR A 335 -29.61 3.38 -5.26
C THR A 335 -30.02 1.96 -4.91
N THR A 336 -29.39 1.40 -3.88
CA THR A 336 -29.72 0.07 -3.36
C THR A 336 -29.67 0.02 -1.84
N ILE A 337 -30.40 -0.92 -1.23
CA ILE A 337 -30.28 -1.19 0.20
C ILE A 337 -28.98 -1.97 0.44
N ILE A 338 -28.21 -1.59 1.44
CA ILE A 338 -26.96 -2.27 1.80
C ILE A 338 -27.04 -2.72 3.26
N PRO A 339 -27.23 -4.03 3.52
CA PRO A 339 -27.19 -4.57 4.87
C PRO A 339 -25.90 -4.24 5.60
N SER A 340 -25.96 -4.11 6.93
CA SER A 340 -24.76 -3.98 7.74
C SER A 340 -23.90 -5.24 7.63
N ALA A 341 -22.57 -5.10 7.79
CA ALA A 341 -21.66 -6.25 7.80
C ALA A 341 -22.04 -7.29 8.89
N SER A 342 -22.61 -6.83 10.01
CA SER A 342 -23.08 -7.70 11.09
C SER A 342 -24.31 -8.54 10.74
N ALA A 343 -25.04 -8.21 9.67
CA ALA A 343 -26.21 -8.96 9.22
C ALA A 343 -25.86 -10.31 8.58
N ASN A 344 -24.57 -10.60 8.35
CA ASN A 344 -24.08 -11.84 7.77
C ASN A 344 -24.77 -12.18 6.42
N TYR A 345 -24.93 -11.15 5.57
CA TYR A 345 -25.69 -11.25 4.33
C TYR A 345 -24.80 -11.46 3.10
N THR A 346 -25.20 -12.40 2.25
CA THR A 346 -24.54 -12.72 0.97
C THR A 346 -25.51 -12.47 -0.18
N PRO A 347 -25.45 -11.31 -0.86
CA PRO A 347 -26.38 -10.95 -1.93
C PRO A 347 -26.50 -11.99 -3.05
N CYS A 348 -25.42 -12.72 -3.37
CA CYS A 348 -25.44 -13.73 -4.43
C CYS A 348 -26.33 -14.95 -4.14
N SER A 349 -26.52 -15.32 -2.87
CA SER A 349 -27.24 -16.57 -2.51
C SER A 349 -28.41 -16.36 -1.57
N GLN A 350 -28.73 -15.12 -1.23
CA GLN A 350 -29.83 -14.79 -0.35
C GLN A 350 -30.69 -13.71 -1.00
N ASP A 351 -32.00 -13.89 -0.91
CA ASP A 351 -33.01 -12.95 -1.43
C ASP A 351 -33.84 -12.32 -0.29
N THR A 352 -33.38 -12.45 0.95
CA THR A 352 -34.09 -11.93 2.14
C THR A 352 -34.10 -10.40 2.22
N VAL A 353 -33.17 -9.73 1.53
CA VAL A 353 -33.13 -8.27 1.41
C VAL A 353 -33.24 -7.88 -0.06
N GLN A 354 -34.10 -6.89 -0.34
CA GLN A 354 -34.32 -6.38 -1.69
C GLN A 354 -33.17 -5.48 -2.16
N VAL A 355 -32.02 -6.10 -2.45
CA VAL A 355 -30.85 -5.46 -3.04
C VAL A 355 -30.94 -5.40 -4.57
N SER A 356 -30.20 -4.49 -5.20
CA SER A 356 -30.20 -4.30 -6.65
C SER A 356 -29.54 -5.46 -7.37
N GLN A 357 -29.92 -5.70 -8.63
CA GLN A 357 -29.29 -6.73 -9.45
C GLN A 357 -27.78 -6.49 -9.62
N THR A 358 -27.36 -5.22 -9.69
CA THR A 358 -25.96 -4.80 -9.74
C THR A 358 -25.18 -5.32 -8.52
N LEU A 359 -25.70 -5.14 -7.31
CA LEU A 359 -25.05 -5.60 -6.08
C LEU A 359 -24.99 -7.13 -6.03
N LYS A 360 -26.06 -7.83 -6.46
CA LYS A 360 -26.09 -9.30 -6.55
C LYS A 360 -25.04 -9.82 -7.54
N ASN A 361 -24.96 -9.24 -8.72
CA ASN A 361 -24.02 -9.67 -9.76
C ASN A 361 -22.56 -9.52 -9.31
N ILE A 362 -22.21 -8.41 -8.64
CA ILE A 362 -20.85 -8.19 -8.13
C ILE A 362 -20.53 -9.15 -6.98
N SER A 363 -21.48 -9.37 -6.06
CA SER A 363 -21.37 -10.39 -5.01
C SER A 363 -21.14 -11.79 -5.60
N CYS A 364 -21.85 -12.15 -6.67
CA CYS A 364 -21.64 -13.43 -7.36
C CYS A 364 -20.28 -13.48 -8.05
N ALA A 365 -19.84 -12.41 -8.71
CA ALA A 365 -18.52 -12.37 -9.31
C ALA A 365 -17.40 -12.53 -8.27
N ALA A 366 -17.51 -11.89 -7.11
CA ALA A 366 -16.57 -12.07 -6.00
C ALA A 366 -16.53 -13.55 -5.54
N ARG A 367 -17.70 -14.17 -5.39
CA ARG A 367 -17.84 -15.58 -4.99
C ARG A 367 -17.27 -16.56 -6.02
N GLU A 368 -17.66 -16.41 -7.27
CA GLU A 368 -17.26 -17.29 -8.38
C GLU A 368 -15.75 -17.24 -8.60
N ASN A 369 -15.17 -16.04 -8.46
CA ASN A 369 -13.73 -15.82 -8.65
C ASN A 369 -12.93 -15.95 -7.35
N LYS A 370 -13.58 -16.16 -6.19
CA LYS A 370 -12.94 -16.28 -4.87
C LYS A 370 -11.95 -15.14 -4.61
N ILE A 371 -12.40 -13.90 -4.76
CA ILE A 371 -11.58 -12.69 -4.66
C ILE A 371 -12.32 -11.65 -3.80
N TYR A 372 -11.58 -10.87 -3.02
CA TYR A 372 -12.15 -9.73 -2.30
C TYR A 372 -12.44 -8.59 -3.29
N VAL A 373 -13.63 -8.01 -3.22
CA VAL A 373 -14.05 -6.95 -4.14
C VAL A 373 -14.50 -5.74 -3.34
N VAL A 374 -13.91 -4.58 -3.62
CA VAL A 374 -14.27 -3.30 -3.02
C VAL A 374 -14.90 -2.40 -4.07
N ILE A 375 -16.12 -1.95 -3.80
CA ILE A 375 -16.84 -1.01 -4.67
C ILE A 375 -17.35 0.18 -3.87
N ASN A 376 -17.66 1.26 -4.57
CA ASN A 376 -18.51 2.33 -4.06
C ASN A 376 -19.84 2.35 -4.82
N ILE A 377 -20.95 2.52 -4.10
CA ILE A 377 -22.30 2.55 -4.67
C ILE A 377 -23.20 3.51 -3.88
N ALA A 378 -24.24 4.02 -4.53
CA ALA A 378 -25.28 4.81 -3.88
C ALA A 378 -26.20 3.90 -3.05
N GLU A 379 -26.23 4.09 -1.73
CA GLU A 379 -27.09 3.41 -0.78
C GLU A 379 -28.41 4.18 -0.60
N LYS A 380 -29.50 3.45 -0.37
CA LYS A 380 -30.74 4.00 0.21
C LYS A 380 -31.13 3.26 1.49
N GLU A 381 -31.62 4.02 2.46
CA GLU A 381 -32.13 3.52 3.74
C GLU A 381 -33.48 4.19 4.06
N PRO A 382 -34.57 3.42 4.22
CA PRO A 382 -35.85 3.98 4.67
C PRO A 382 -35.74 4.61 6.06
N CYS A 383 -36.33 5.78 6.27
CA CYS A 383 -36.42 6.42 7.58
C CYS A 383 -37.86 6.75 7.97
N SER A 384 -38.12 6.71 9.29
CA SER A 384 -39.45 6.90 9.87
C SER A 384 -39.52 7.98 10.98
N ASN A 385 -38.39 8.56 11.36
CA ASN A 385 -38.27 9.52 12.46
C ASN A 385 -38.57 10.96 12.01
N GLU A 386 -38.85 11.88 12.94
CA GLU A 386 -39.11 13.32 12.65
C GLU A 386 -37.93 14.02 11.94
N SER A 387 -36.71 13.49 12.04
CA SER A 387 -35.51 13.96 11.33
C SER A 387 -35.39 13.48 9.88
N CYS A 388 -36.34 12.67 9.42
CA CYS A 388 -36.39 12.12 8.07
C CYS A 388 -36.97 13.17 7.10
N LEU A 389 -36.35 13.32 5.93
CA LEU A 389 -36.81 14.25 4.90
C LEU A 389 -38.17 13.81 4.32
N SER A 390 -38.84 14.69 3.58
CA SER A 390 -40.20 14.46 3.06
C SER A 390 -40.34 13.22 2.16
N ASP A 391 -39.24 12.75 1.56
CA ASP A 391 -39.15 11.55 0.71
C ASP A 391 -39.04 10.23 1.51
N LYS A 392 -38.97 10.30 2.84
CA LYS A 392 -38.87 9.16 3.76
C LYS A 392 -37.65 8.24 3.53
N MET A 393 -36.61 8.75 2.86
CA MET A 393 -35.42 7.99 2.48
C MET A 393 -34.15 8.77 2.84
N LEU A 394 -33.12 8.05 3.27
CA LEU A 394 -31.76 8.55 3.40
C LEU A 394 -30.92 7.94 2.28
N TYR A 395 -30.06 8.75 1.67
CA TYR A 395 -29.17 8.31 0.60
C TYR A 395 -27.72 8.51 1.01
N TYR A 396 -26.84 7.55 0.77
CA TYR A 396 -25.42 7.64 1.13
C TYR A 396 -24.52 7.21 -0.02
N SER A 397 -23.37 7.87 -0.21
CA SER A 397 -22.27 7.25 -0.96
C SER A 397 -21.59 6.24 -0.04
N THR A 398 -21.46 4.99 -0.50
CA THR A 398 -21.13 3.88 0.40
C THR A 398 -20.12 2.93 -0.22
N ASN A 399 -19.00 2.71 0.47
CA ASN A 399 -18.10 1.62 0.15
C ASN A 399 -18.66 0.30 0.67
N VAL A 400 -18.59 -0.74 -0.15
CA VAL A 400 -18.99 -2.10 0.19
C VAL A 400 -17.84 -3.04 -0.13
N VAL A 401 -17.54 -3.92 0.82
CA VAL A 401 -16.51 -4.94 0.66
C VAL A 401 -17.15 -6.32 0.67
N PHE A 402 -16.89 -7.08 -0.39
CA PHE A 402 -17.25 -8.49 -0.50
C PHE A 402 -16.04 -9.37 -0.19
N ASP A 403 -16.24 -10.41 0.60
CA ASP A 403 -15.24 -11.47 0.76
C ASP A 403 -15.26 -12.46 -0.41
N ARG A 404 -14.36 -13.46 -0.39
CA ARG A 404 -14.26 -14.52 -1.40
C ARG A 404 -15.52 -15.38 -1.56
N THR A 405 -16.48 -15.29 -0.64
CA THR A 405 -17.77 -15.99 -0.70
C THR A 405 -18.90 -15.11 -1.26
N GLY A 406 -18.59 -13.85 -1.57
CA GLY A 406 -19.55 -12.84 -2.00
C GLY A 406 -20.32 -12.20 -0.85
N LYS A 407 -19.94 -12.45 0.40
CA LYS A 407 -20.60 -11.89 1.59
C LYS A 407 -20.15 -10.46 1.83
N ILE A 408 -21.07 -9.59 2.25
CA ILE A 408 -20.74 -8.23 2.68
C ILE A 408 -20.03 -8.29 4.05
N ILE A 409 -18.77 -7.85 4.10
CA ILE A 409 -17.95 -7.85 5.31
C ILE A 409 -17.59 -6.45 5.81
N ALA A 410 -17.78 -5.43 4.98
CA ALA A 410 -17.66 -4.03 5.39
C ALA A 410 -18.65 -3.16 4.62
N ARG A 411 -19.16 -2.13 5.30
CA ARG A 411 -19.99 -1.06 4.75
C ARG A 411 -19.54 0.23 5.40
N TYR A 412 -19.13 1.21 4.60
CA TYR A 412 -18.69 2.53 5.07
C TYR A 412 -19.42 3.63 4.32
N ARG A 413 -20.10 4.52 5.04
CA ARG A 413 -20.76 5.70 4.47
C ARG A 413 -19.82 6.90 4.48
N THR A 414 -19.61 7.51 3.32
CA THR A 414 -18.72 8.68 3.15
C THR A 414 -19.09 9.80 4.11
N THR A 415 -18.11 10.32 4.84
CA THR A 415 -18.32 11.31 5.91
C THR A 415 -18.18 12.75 5.43
N HIS A 416 -17.29 13.00 4.48
CA HIS A 416 -17.04 14.33 3.92
C HIS A 416 -17.38 14.34 2.42
N LEU A 417 -18.49 15.00 2.08
CA LEU A 417 -18.94 15.11 0.70
C LEU A 417 -18.30 16.32 0.01
N TYR A 418 -17.59 16.07 -1.10
CA TYR A 418 -17.06 17.13 -1.96
C TYR A 418 -18.11 17.62 -2.97
N MET A 419 -18.14 18.94 -3.23
CA MET A 419 -19.03 19.66 -4.16
C MET A 419 -20.53 19.37 -3.96
N ASN A 420 -21.29 20.30 -3.35
CA ASN A 420 -22.75 20.27 -3.13
C ASN A 420 -23.49 18.98 -3.55
N LYS A 421 -23.11 17.84 -2.95
CA LYS A 421 -23.77 16.54 -3.13
C LYS A 421 -25.04 16.53 -2.28
N SER A 422 -25.88 17.55 -2.44
CA SER A 422 -27.09 17.78 -1.65
C SER A 422 -28.08 16.63 -1.71
N MET A 423 -27.92 15.74 -2.69
CA MET A 423 -28.68 14.52 -2.84
C MET A 423 -28.34 13.46 -1.78
N PHE A 424 -27.12 13.46 -1.23
CA PHE A 424 -26.63 12.50 -0.24
C PHE A 424 -26.66 13.07 1.18
N ASN A 425 -26.93 12.18 2.13
CA ASN A 425 -26.87 12.42 3.56
C ASN A 425 -25.48 12.06 4.10
N VAL A 426 -25.11 12.66 5.23
CA VAL A 426 -23.91 12.31 6.00
C VAL A 426 -24.30 11.90 7.42
N THR A 427 -23.54 10.97 7.99
CA THR A 427 -23.70 10.58 9.40
C THR A 427 -22.99 11.61 10.28
N THR A 428 -23.63 12.10 11.36
CA THR A 428 -22.96 13.09 12.24
C THR A 428 -21.85 12.51 13.09
N VAL A 429 -21.79 11.17 13.19
CA VAL A 429 -20.71 10.44 13.83
C VAL A 429 -20.04 9.61 12.73
N PRO A 430 -18.78 9.90 12.39
CA PRO A 430 -18.01 9.12 11.43
C PRO A 430 -18.00 7.62 11.76
N GLU A 431 -18.22 6.78 10.76
CA GLU A 431 -18.11 5.33 10.90
C GLU A 431 -16.64 4.91 10.83
N ILE A 432 -16.13 4.27 11.89
CA ILE A 432 -14.83 3.62 11.85
C ILE A 432 -15.03 2.19 11.35
N VAL A 433 -14.59 1.91 10.12
CA VAL A 433 -14.85 0.64 9.45
C VAL A 433 -13.54 -0.04 9.09
N THR A 434 -13.37 -1.25 9.63
CA THR A 434 -12.26 -2.15 9.29
C THR A 434 -12.78 -3.53 8.94
N PHE A 435 -12.01 -4.30 8.17
CA PHE A 435 -12.31 -5.70 7.89
C PHE A 435 -11.04 -6.55 7.83
N ASP A 436 -11.17 -7.79 8.31
CA ASP A 436 -10.11 -8.78 8.27
C ASP A 436 -10.21 -9.64 7.01
N THR A 437 -9.06 -10.10 6.53
CA THR A 437 -8.93 -10.96 5.35
C THR A 437 -8.36 -12.33 5.70
N ASP A 438 -8.68 -13.34 4.89
CA ASP A 438 -8.14 -14.70 5.05
C ASP A 438 -6.63 -14.79 4.77
N PHE A 439 -6.08 -13.79 4.09
CA PHE A 439 -4.64 -13.62 3.88
C PHE A 439 -3.97 -12.78 4.98
N GLY A 440 -4.62 -12.54 6.12
CA GLY A 440 -3.97 -12.02 7.33
C GLY A 440 -3.63 -10.52 7.27
N VAL A 441 -4.39 -9.74 6.50
CA VAL A 441 -4.31 -8.27 6.48
C VAL A 441 -5.62 -7.69 6.99
N LYS A 442 -5.51 -6.67 7.86
CA LYS A 442 -6.65 -5.88 8.33
C LYS A 442 -6.69 -4.57 7.58
N PHE A 443 -7.77 -4.34 6.84
CA PHE A 443 -7.96 -3.13 6.07
C PHE A 443 -8.85 -2.12 6.78
N GLY A 444 -8.53 -0.84 6.60
CA GLY A 444 -9.46 0.28 6.79
C GLY A 444 -10.03 0.73 5.45
N THR A 445 -11.13 1.48 5.49
CA THR A 445 -11.69 2.09 4.28
C THR A 445 -12.24 3.47 4.58
N PHE A 446 -12.03 4.38 3.63
CA PHE A 446 -12.62 5.71 3.57
C PHE A 446 -12.73 6.12 2.10
N THR A 447 -13.39 7.24 1.79
CA THR A 447 -13.72 7.59 0.41
C THR A 447 -13.27 9.00 0.07
N SER A 448 -12.49 9.13 -1.00
CA SER A 448 -12.24 10.41 -1.66
C SER A 448 -11.90 11.54 -0.68
N PHE A 449 -12.72 12.59 -0.62
CA PHE A 449 -12.47 13.79 0.19
C PHE A 449 -12.23 13.53 1.69
N ASP A 450 -12.65 12.38 2.23
CA ASP A 450 -12.31 11.96 3.60
C ASP A 450 -10.80 11.98 3.89
N ILE A 451 -9.94 11.74 2.88
CA ILE A 451 -8.46 11.74 3.02
C ILE A 451 -7.90 13.04 3.62
N TYR A 452 -8.65 14.13 3.50
CA TYR A 452 -8.23 15.48 3.89
C TYR A 452 -8.67 15.87 5.31
N PHE A 453 -9.33 14.94 6.02
CA PHE A 453 -9.91 15.12 7.35
C PHE A 453 -9.25 14.18 8.38
N ARG A 454 -9.63 14.34 9.65
CA ARG A 454 -8.96 13.69 10.78
C ARG A 454 -9.38 12.23 10.95
N GLU A 455 -10.57 11.89 10.48
CA GLU A 455 -11.25 10.62 10.70
C GLU A 455 -10.42 9.43 10.19
N PRO A 456 -9.85 9.44 8.97
CA PRO A 456 -8.94 8.38 8.54
C PRO A 456 -7.69 8.23 9.42
N LEU A 457 -7.20 9.31 10.04
CA LEU A 457 -6.03 9.25 10.93
C LEU A 457 -6.35 8.53 12.24
N GLN A 458 -7.62 8.44 12.63
CA GLN A 458 -8.00 7.60 13.77
C GLN A 458 -7.77 6.11 13.43
N LEU A 459 -8.04 5.68 12.20
CA LEU A 459 -7.79 4.30 11.77
C LEU A 459 -6.30 3.95 11.87
N THR A 460 -5.41 4.85 11.46
CA THR A 460 -3.96 4.65 11.54
C THR A 460 -3.46 4.75 12.98
N ARG A 461 -3.80 5.82 13.71
CA ARG A 461 -3.19 6.18 15.01
C ARG A 461 -3.85 5.51 16.21
N ASP A 462 -5.16 5.26 16.17
CA ASP A 462 -5.91 4.68 17.30
C ASP A 462 -6.18 3.18 17.09
N TYR A 463 -6.45 2.75 15.85
CA TYR A 463 -6.81 1.37 15.53
C TYR A 463 -5.69 0.56 14.87
N GLN A 464 -4.52 1.17 14.66
CA GLN A 464 -3.30 0.55 14.12
C GLN A 464 -3.53 -0.19 12.80
N VAL A 465 -4.40 0.38 11.95
CA VAL A 465 -4.64 -0.14 10.61
C VAL A 465 -3.48 0.27 9.71
N THR A 466 -2.93 -0.70 9.00
CA THR A 466 -1.73 -0.54 8.15
C THR A 466 -2.03 -0.57 6.65
N ASP A 467 -3.23 -1.00 6.27
CA ASP A 467 -3.63 -1.18 4.88
C ASP A 467 -5.00 -0.57 4.66
N PHE A 468 -5.17 0.17 3.56
CA PHE A 468 -6.39 0.91 3.27
C PHE A 468 -6.87 0.67 1.84
N VAL A 469 -8.19 0.54 1.69
CA VAL A 469 -8.85 0.56 0.39
C VAL A 469 -9.59 1.89 0.22
N TYR A 470 -9.27 2.59 -0.85
CA TYR A 470 -9.65 3.98 -1.06
C TYR A 470 -10.25 4.21 -2.46
N PRO A 471 -11.55 3.96 -2.62
CA PRO A 471 -12.31 4.43 -3.78
C PRO A 471 -12.32 5.96 -3.84
N THR A 472 -12.02 6.55 -4.99
CA THR A 472 -12.01 8.02 -5.13
C THR A 472 -12.45 8.49 -6.52
N ALA A 473 -13.16 9.62 -6.55
CA ALA A 473 -13.39 10.42 -7.75
C ALA A 473 -12.74 11.80 -7.56
N TRP A 474 -11.43 11.80 -7.31
CA TRP A 474 -10.64 13.00 -7.01
C TRP A 474 -10.56 13.94 -8.21
N ILE A 475 -10.76 15.24 -8.01
CA ILE A 475 -10.49 16.27 -9.01
C ILE A 475 -9.13 16.89 -8.67
N SER A 476 -8.18 16.76 -9.58
CA SER A 476 -6.81 17.18 -9.34
C SER A 476 -6.63 18.69 -9.40
N GLU A 477 -5.82 19.21 -8.50
CA GLU A 477 -5.49 20.62 -8.38
C GLU A 477 -3.99 20.81 -8.13
N VAL A 478 -3.39 21.76 -8.84
CA VAL A 478 -1.97 22.12 -8.71
C VAL A 478 -1.80 23.32 -7.78
N PRO A 479 -0.68 23.39 -7.02
CA PRO A 479 0.51 22.55 -7.14
C PRO A 479 0.60 21.33 -6.20
N PHE A 480 -0.36 21.11 -5.30
CA PHE A 480 -0.21 20.15 -4.19
C PHE A 480 -1.19 18.97 -4.18
N LEU A 481 -2.34 19.09 -4.85
CA LEU A 481 -3.49 18.21 -4.68
C LEU A 481 -3.83 17.44 -5.97
N THR A 482 -2.82 17.09 -6.76
CA THR A 482 -3.00 16.06 -7.79
C THR A 482 -3.22 14.70 -7.11
N ALA A 483 -4.06 13.84 -7.70
CA ALA A 483 -4.50 12.61 -7.06
C ALA A 483 -3.33 11.75 -6.55
N VAL A 484 -2.37 11.43 -7.42
CA VAL A 484 -1.22 10.58 -7.07
C VAL A 484 -0.31 11.25 -6.04
N GLN A 485 -0.08 12.55 -6.16
CA GLN A 485 0.75 13.32 -5.23
C GLN A 485 0.18 13.34 -3.82
N LEU A 486 -1.11 13.67 -3.66
CA LEU A 486 -1.75 13.71 -2.35
C LEU A 486 -1.82 12.32 -1.72
N GLN A 487 -2.24 11.32 -2.50
CA GLN A 487 -2.41 9.95 -2.00
C GLN A 487 -1.08 9.32 -1.59
N ALA A 488 -0.02 9.52 -2.38
CA ALA A 488 1.33 9.06 -2.02
C ALA A 488 1.87 9.80 -0.79
N GLY A 489 1.67 11.12 -0.71
CA GLY A 489 2.07 11.92 0.45
C GLY A 489 1.35 11.50 1.73
N TRP A 490 0.05 11.21 1.66
CA TRP A 490 -0.75 10.73 2.79
C TRP A 490 -0.29 9.34 3.25
N SER A 491 -0.12 8.42 2.31
CA SER A 491 0.41 7.07 2.57
C SER A 491 1.78 7.14 3.24
N PHE A 492 2.69 7.98 2.73
CA PHE A 492 4.01 8.20 3.30
C PHE A 492 3.96 8.75 4.73
N ALA A 493 3.16 9.80 4.95
CA ALA A 493 3.09 10.48 6.25
C ALA A 493 2.55 9.59 7.37
N GLU A 494 1.56 8.75 7.08
CA GLU A 494 1.02 7.80 8.06
C GLU A 494 1.74 6.44 8.02
N ASN A 495 2.69 6.25 7.09
CA ASN A 495 3.42 5.01 6.84
C ASN A 495 2.51 3.78 6.70
N VAL A 496 1.50 3.88 5.82
CA VAL A 496 0.51 2.82 5.59
C VAL A 496 0.37 2.51 4.10
N THR A 497 -0.02 1.28 3.80
CA THR A 497 -0.43 0.88 2.45
C THR A 497 -1.75 1.53 2.08
N LEU A 498 -1.83 2.13 0.89
CA LEU A 498 -3.05 2.71 0.35
C LEU A 498 -3.32 2.19 -1.06
N LEU A 499 -4.44 1.47 -1.22
CA LEU A 499 -4.95 0.97 -2.49
C LEU A 499 -5.98 1.98 -3.03
N ALA A 500 -5.52 2.94 -3.82
CA ALA A 500 -6.34 4.02 -4.36
C ALA A 500 -6.83 3.69 -5.78
N SER A 501 -8.15 3.73 -5.95
CA SER A 501 -8.80 3.47 -7.23
C SER A 501 -9.58 4.72 -7.67
N GLY A 502 -9.15 5.28 -8.78
CA GLY A 502 -9.54 6.59 -9.30
C GLY A 502 -10.59 6.53 -10.41
N TYR A 503 -11.51 7.49 -10.37
CA TYR A 503 -12.43 7.79 -11.46
C TYR A 503 -11.68 8.43 -12.63
N ASN A 504 -11.94 7.98 -13.85
CA ASN A 504 -11.28 8.47 -15.05
C ASN A 504 -12.21 9.32 -15.93
N LYS A 505 -12.01 10.63 -15.85
CA LYS A 505 -12.54 11.65 -16.78
C LYS A 505 -11.57 12.84 -16.78
N PRO A 506 -10.45 12.75 -17.51
CA PRO A 506 -9.41 13.78 -17.50
C PRO A 506 -9.90 15.16 -17.92
N SER A 507 -10.92 15.23 -18.78
CA SER A 507 -11.59 16.49 -19.15
C SER A 507 -12.25 17.23 -17.99
N PHE A 508 -12.48 16.54 -16.86
CA PHE A 508 -12.97 17.10 -15.60
C PHE A 508 -11.90 17.10 -14.49
N GLY A 509 -10.67 16.72 -14.79
CA GLY A 509 -9.58 16.60 -13.83
C GLY A 509 -9.62 15.36 -12.95
N ASN A 510 -10.52 14.42 -13.27
CA ASN A 510 -10.54 13.11 -12.64
C ASN A 510 -9.58 12.18 -13.36
N ALA A 511 -8.44 11.91 -12.73
CA ALA A 511 -7.48 10.91 -13.13
C ALA A 511 -6.61 10.58 -11.92
N GLY A 512 -6.14 9.35 -11.83
CA GLY A 512 -5.11 8.97 -10.88
C GLY A 512 -5.49 7.80 -10.00
N SER A 513 -4.78 6.69 -10.19
CA SER A 513 -4.89 5.47 -9.39
C SER A 513 -3.51 5.01 -8.97
N GLY A 514 -3.41 4.32 -7.82
CA GLY A 514 -2.14 3.80 -7.37
C GLY A 514 -2.20 2.89 -6.16
N ILE A 515 -1.10 2.17 -5.98
CA ILE A 515 -0.78 1.30 -4.85
C ILE A 515 0.46 1.92 -4.19
N TYR A 516 0.26 2.47 -2.99
CA TYR A 516 1.27 3.19 -2.23
C TYR A 516 1.68 2.38 -1.00
N LEU A 517 2.96 2.35 -0.66
CA LEU A 517 3.55 1.42 0.32
C LEU A 517 4.15 2.15 1.53
N GLY A 518 3.52 3.25 1.95
CA GLY A 518 4.00 4.06 3.07
C GLY A 518 5.35 4.70 2.77
N CYS A 519 6.29 4.62 3.73
CA CYS A 519 7.63 5.17 3.58
C CYS A 519 8.46 4.50 2.47
N LYS A 520 8.03 3.35 1.95
CA LYS A 520 8.67 2.68 0.80
C LYS A 520 8.32 3.35 -0.54
N GLY A 521 7.37 4.29 -0.55
CA GLY A 521 7.00 5.05 -1.74
C GLY A 521 5.92 4.37 -2.59
N ILE A 522 5.91 4.71 -3.89
CA ILE A 522 4.90 4.25 -4.85
C ILE A 522 5.28 2.84 -5.32
N GLY A 523 4.39 1.86 -5.12
CA GLY A 523 4.53 0.54 -5.73
C GLY A 523 4.17 0.56 -7.22
N LYS A 524 2.99 1.11 -7.53
CA LYS A 524 2.55 1.36 -8.91
C LYS A 524 1.52 2.47 -8.94
N ALA A 525 1.63 3.44 -9.85
CA ALA A 525 0.62 4.48 -10.03
C ALA A 525 0.55 4.94 -11.49
N ILE A 526 -0.60 5.50 -11.88
CA ILE A 526 -0.81 6.14 -13.17
C ILE A 526 -1.54 7.46 -12.99
N MET A 527 -1.32 8.39 -13.91
CA MET A 527 -2.03 9.67 -13.99
C MET A 527 -2.42 9.92 -15.46
N PRO A 528 -3.43 9.21 -15.99
CA PRO A 528 -3.75 9.24 -17.41
C PRO A 528 -4.27 10.62 -17.83
N THR A 529 -3.73 11.15 -18.92
CA THR A 529 -4.18 12.42 -19.48
C THR A 529 -5.38 12.25 -20.43
N THR A 530 -5.67 11.03 -20.90
CA THR A 530 -6.81 10.72 -21.77
C THR A 530 -7.76 9.74 -21.12
N THR A 531 -9.02 9.71 -21.58
CA THR A 531 -9.99 8.73 -21.11
C THR A 531 -9.49 7.31 -21.38
N HIS A 532 -9.29 6.55 -20.31
CA HIS A 532 -8.65 5.24 -20.33
C HIS A 532 -9.08 4.44 -19.10
N GLU A 533 -9.07 3.12 -19.23
CA GLU A 533 -9.37 2.19 -18.14
C GLU A 533 -8.19 1.23 -17.96
N GLU A 534 -7.71 1.10 -16.73
CA GLU A 534 -6.54 0.27 -16.44
C GLU A 534 -6.64 -0.42 -15.10
N MET A 535 -6.28 -1.71 -15.07
CA MET A 535 -6.07 -2.44 -13.83
C MET A 535 -4.59 -2.45 -13.48
N LEU A 536 -4.25 -1.84 -12.35
CA LEU A 536 -2.92 -1.87 -11.78
C LEU A 536 -2.80 -3.02 -10.78
N VAL A 537 -1.99 -4.02 -11.10
CA VAL A 537 -1.69 -5.15 -10.22
C VAL A 537 -0.32 -4.97 -9.58
N PHE A 538 -0.22 -5.17 -8.27
CA PHE A 538 1.04 -5.08 -7.53
C PHE A 538 1.11 -6.07 -6.36
N LYS A 539 2.32 -6.57 -6.09
CA LYS A 539 2.63 -7.45 -4.95
C LYS A 539 2.85 -6.60 -3.70
N VAL A 540 1.90 -6.61 -2.78
CA VAL A 540 1.91 -5.77 -1.60
C VAL A 540 2.54 -6.52 -0.41
N PRO A 541 3.60 -5.96 0.21
CA PRO A 541 4.13 -6.47 1.46
C PRO A 541 3.09 -6.31 2.57
N LYS A 542 2.86 -7.36 3.37
CA LYS A 542 2.06 -7.23 4.58
C LYS A 542 2.84 -6.40 5.59
N THR A 543 2.29 -5.28 6.02
CA THR A 543 2.92 -4.42 7.03
C THR A 543 2.16 -4.59 8.33
N ASN A 544 2.84 -4.93 9.42
CA ASN A 544 2.25 -4.86 10.76
C ASN A 544 3.07 -3.84 11.55
N MET A 545 2.48 -2.69 11.87
CA MET A 545 3.14 -1.73 12.75
C MET A 545 3.25 -2.32 14.16
N GLY A 546 4.46 -2.29 14.72
CA GLY A 546 4.65 -2.41 16.16
C GLY A 546 4.02 -1.18 16.82
N SER A 547 3.22 -1.41 17.87
CA SER A 547 2.50 -0.40 18.63
C SER A 547 3.37 0.80 19.02
N GLN A 548 3.23 1.91 18.33
CA GLN A 548 3.44 3.24 18.88
C GLN A 548 2.08 3.92 18.92
N TYR A 549 1.81 4.65 20.01
CA TYR A 549 0.52 5.28 20.36
C TYR A 549 -0.48 4.37 21.10
N ASN A 550 -0.35 4.37 22.43
CA ASN A 550 -1.39 3.94 23.37
C ASN A 550 -2.19 5.17 23.82
N LYS A 551 -3.45 5.33 23.38
CA LYS A 551 -4.46 6.09 24.14
C LYS A 551 -5.85 5.45 24.03
N ASN A 552 -6.58 5.56 25.15
CA ASN A 552 -7.92 5.01 25.33
C ASN A 552 -8.95 5.63 24.36
N PRO A 553 -9.85 4.83 23.75
CA PRO A 553 -10.94 5.34 22.93
C PRO A 553 -11.92 6.19 23.77
N LEU A 554 -12.21 7.40 23.28
CA LEU A 554 -13.18 8.33 23.87
C LEU A 554 -14.61 7.79 23.72
N LYS A 555 -15.40 7.84 24.81
CA LYS A 555 -16.78 7.34 24.89
C LYS A 555 -17.78 8.19 24.09
N ARG A 556 -18.64 7.48 23.35
CA ARG A 556 -19.78 7.91 22.52
C ARG A 556 -20.80 8.82 23.24
N LYS A 557 -21.37 9.75 22.48
CA LYS A 557 -22.73 10.30 22.67
C LYS A 557 -23.52 10.19 21.35
N ASP A 558 -24.85 10.20 21.48
CA ASP A 558 -25.84 9.73 20.50
C ASP A 558 -25.75 10.32 19.08
N GLN A 559 -26.10 9.48 18.10
CA GLN A 559 -26.18 9.77 16.67
C GLN A 559 -27.26 10.81 16.36
N ARG A 560 -26.93 11.83 15.56
CA ARG A 560 -27.90 12.65 14.84
C ARG A 560 -27.67 12.47 13.33
N VAL A 561 -28.63 12.89 12.51
CA VAL A 561 -28.52 12.86 11.05
C VAL A 561 -28.71 14.30 10.57
N LEU A 562 -27.78 14.81 9.76
CA LEU A 562 -27.87 16.16 9.21
C LEU A 562 -28.22 16.09 7.72
N PRO A 563 -29.25 16.85 7.27
CA PRO A 563 -29.44 17.14 5.86
C PRO A 563 -28.29 18.03 5.35
N SER A 564 -27.82 17.77 4.14
CA SER A 564 -26.98 18.72 3.39
C SER A 564 -27.85 19.90 2.94
N HIS A 565 -27.90 20.97 3.72
CA HIS A 565 -28.66 22.18 3.38
C HIS A 565 -27.92 23.06 2.38
N HIS A 566 -27.93 22.73 1.08
CA HIS A 566 -27.56 23.68 0.03
C HIS A 566 -28.38 23.43 -1.24
N GLN A 567 -29.57 24.04 -1.31
CA GLN A 567 -30.41 24.00 -2.49
C GLN A 567 -30.33 25.35 -3.21
N LYS A 568 -29.95 25.32 -4.50
CA LYS A 568 -29.97 26.42 -5.51
C LYS A 568 -28.69 27.22 -5.79
N GLU A 569 -27.55 26.57 -6.01
CA GLU A 569 -26.38 27.26 -6.63
C GLU A 569 -25.69 26.45 -7.74
N HIS A 570 -26.34 25.42 -8.31
CA HIS A 570 -25.65 24.53 -9.26
C HIS A 570 -25.08 25.27 -10.49
N ASP A 571 -25.77 26.26 -11.04
CA ASP A 571 -25.37 26.94 -12.30
C ASP A 571 -24.29 28.03 -12.13
N GLU A 572 -24.15 28.65 -10.96
CA GLU A 572 -23.11 29.66 -10.70
C GLU A 572 -21.75 29.02 -10.34
N LEU A 573 -21.77 27.82 -9.73
CA LEU A 573 -20.58 27.09 -9.28
C LEU A 573 -19.77 26.51 -10.45
N TRP A 574 -20.42 26.16 -11.57
CA TRP A 574 -19.74 25.75 -12.82
C TRP A 574 -19.04 26.92 -13.52
N LYS A 575 -19.61 28.13 -13.46
CA LYS A 575 -18.99 29.34 -14.07
C LYS A 575 -17.76 29.83 -13.32
N LYS A 576 -17.72 29.69 -11.99
CA LYS A 576 -16.53 30.06 -11.20
C LYS A 576 -15.34 29.10 -11.43
N ARG A 577 -15.63 27.85 -11.84
CA ARG A 577 -14.64 26.82 -12.19
C ARG A 577 -13.88 27.14 -13.48
N GLU A 578 -14.49 27.88 -14.42
CA GLU A 578 -13.83 28.24 -15.70
C GLU A 578 -12.69 29.27 -15.52
N ASN A 579 -12.65 30.01 -14.41
CA ASN A 579 -11.68 31.08 -14.20
C ASN A 579 -10.36 30.62 -13.55
N ASN A 580 -10.32 29.45 -12.88
CA ASN A 580 -9.16 28.94 -12.12
C ASN A 580 -8.80 27.50 -12.54
N THR A 581 -8.79 27.24 -13.85
CA THR A 581 -8.40 25.94 -14.42
C THR A 581 -7.28 26.10 -15.43
N MET A 582 -6.46 25.05 -15.57
CA MET A 582 -5.51 24.90 -16.66
C MET A 582 -5.72 23.56 -17.37
N THR A 583 -5.31 23.48 -18.62
CA THR A 583 -5.26 22.21 -19.36
C THR A 583 -3.81 21.85 -19.61
N VAL A 584 -3.40 20.66 -19.18
CA VAL A 584 -2.07 20.11 -19.47
C VAL A 584 -2.15 19.23 -20.71
N ASP A 585 -1.27 19.49 -21.68
CA ASP A 585 -1.19 18.82 -22.99
C ASP A 585 -2.51 18.77 -23.78
N ASP A 586 -3.41 19.75 -23.58
CA ASP A 586 -4.78 19.77 -24.14
C ASP A 586 -5.64 18.54 -23.79
N LYS A 587 -5.28 17.82 -22.71
CA LYS A 587 -5.81 16.47 -22.42
C LYS A 587 -6.42 16.34 -21.03
N ILE A 588 -5.78 16.90 -20.01
CA ILE A 588 -6.28 16.87 -18.62
C ILE A 588 -6.52 18.28 -18.07
N LEU A 589 -7.68 18.48 -17.47
CA LEU A 589 -8.05 19.72 -16.78
C LEU A 589 -7.57 19.66 -15.32
N LEU A 590 -6.80 20.64 -14.86
CA LEU A 590 -6.40 20.76 -13.47
C LEU A 590 -6.96 22.06 -12.89
N LEU A 591 -7.46 22.00 -11.65
CA LEU A 591 -7.76 23.21 -10.90
C LEU A 591 -6.45 23.89 -10.48
N GLN A 592 -6.48 25.20 -10.27
CA GLN A 592 -5.37 25.98 -9.73
C GLN A 592 -5.70 26.53 -8.35
N ASP A 593 -4.75 26.38 -7.43
CA ASP A 593 -4.81 27.04 -6.12
C ASP A 593 -4.59 28.56 -6.24
N ASP A 594 -5.09 29.30 -5.25
CA ASP A 594 -4.95 30.76 -5.20
C ASP A 594 -3.59 31.16 -4.62
N ILE A 595 -2.56 31.16 -5.47
CA ILE A 595 -1.19 31.46 -5.07
C ILE A 595 -1.00 32.93 -4.64
N ASP A 596 -1.91 33.84 -5.00
CA ASP A 596 -1.85 35.24 -4.55
C ASP A 596 -2.05 35.36 -3.02
N ALA A 597 -2.62 34.33 -2.38
CA ALA A 597 -2.75 34.26 -0.92
C ALA A 597 -1.47 33.76 -0.20
N PHE A 598 -0.42 33.37 -0.94
CA PHE A 598 0.82 32.83 -0.38
C PHE A 598 1.85 33.94 -0.23
N GLU A 599 2.74 33.81 0.76
CA GLU A 599 3.96 34.61 0.77
C GLU A 599 4.95 33.97 -0.21
N THR A 600 5.40 34.72 -1.22
CA THR A 600 6.22 34.17 -2.31
C THR A 600 7.55 34.90 -2.49
N PHE A 601 8.57 34.20 -3.00
CA PHE A 601 9.87 34.78 -3.33
C PHE A 601 10.40 34.22 -4.67
N PRO A 602 10.77 35.07 -5.64
CA PRO A 602 11.26 34.62 -6.94
C PRO A 602 12.63 33.94 -6.83
N LEU A 603 12.80 32.82 -7.54
CA LEU A 603 13.99 31.99 -7.49
C LEU A 603 14.81 32.09 -8.80
N GLU A 604 15.74 33.05 -8.83
CA GLU A 604 16.58 33.33 -10.02
C GLU A 604 18.04 32.88 -9.87
N LYS A 605 18.46 32.51 -8.66
CA LYS A 605 19.83 32.13 -8.32
C LYS A 605 19.84 31.33 -7.02
N ASN A 606 21.00 30.78 -6.67
CA ASN A 606 21.22 30.12 -5.38
C ASN A 606 20.81 31.05 -4.24
N VAL A 607 20.07 30.52 -3.27
CA VAL A 607 19.50 31.31 -2.19
C VAL A 607 19.50 30.52 -0.88
N THR A 608 19.79 31.24 0.20
CA THR A 608 19.49 30.82 1.58
C THR A 608 18.56 31.87 2.18
N LYS A 609 17.32 31.49 2.50
CA LYS A 609 16.28 32.44 2.88
C LYS A 609 15.28 31.83 3.84
N THR A 610 14.89 32.60 4.84
CA THR A 610 13.72 32.33 5.67
C THR A 610 12.56 33.18 5.17
N ILE A 611 11.40 32.56 4.95
CA ILE A 611 10.14 33.21 4.56
C ILE A 611 9.09 32.85 5.60
N CYS A 612 8.28 33.81 6.01
CA CYS A 612 7.29 33.60 7.06
C CYS A 612 5.93 34.15 6.63
N GLN A 613 4.86 33.43 6.98
CA GLN A 613 3.49 33.90 6.90
C GLN A 613 2.75 33.53 8.18
N ASN A 614 2.06 34.48 8.81
CA ASN A 614 1.22 34.24 9.99
C ASN A 614 1.93 33.41 11.10
N ASN A 615 3.15 33.81 11.48
CA ASN A 615 4.01 33.14 12.48
C ASN A 615 4.48 31.71 12.12
N PHE A 616 4.25 31.25 10.90
CA PHE A 616 4.83 30.02 10.37
C PHE A 616 5.98 30.39 9.43
N CYS A 617 7.17 29.83 9.68
CA CYS A 617 8.39 30.15 8.95
C CYS A 617 9.00 28.91 8.31
N CYS A 618 9.57 29.10 7.13
CA CYS A 618 10.26 28.07 6.37
C CYS A 618 11.66 28.56 6.01
N ASP A 619 12.67 27.77 6.37
CA ASP A 619 14.05 27.99 5.97
C ASP A 619 14.33 27.22 4.68
N PHE A 620 14.84 27.92 3.67
CA PHE A 620 15.19 27.36 2.37
C PHE A 620 16.70 27.49 2.14
N ILE A 621 17.31 26.43 1.64
CA ILE A 621 18.66 26.43 1.05
C ILE A 621 18.53 25.78 -0.33
N ILE A 622 18.68 26.59 -1.38
CA ILE A 622 18.49 26.16 -2.76
C ILE A 622 19.73 26.47 -3.58
N GLU A 623 20.19 25.46 -4.30
CA GLU A 623 21.30 25.56 -5.25
C GLU A 623 20.83 25.11 -6.64
N ILE A 624 21.08 25.94 -7.63
CA ILE A 624 20.63 25.77 -9.00
C ILE A 624 21.87 25.59 -9.88
N ALA A 625 21.94 24.43 -10.53
CA ALA A 625 23.03 24.08 -11.45
C ALA A 625 22.78 24.63 -12.87
N LYS A 626 21.51 24.70 -13.29
CA LYS A 626 21.09 25.22 -14.60
C LYS A 626 19.72 25.87 -14.47
N ILE A 627 19.52 27.01 -15.13
CA ILE A 627 18.24 27.73 -15.18
C ILE A 627 17.67 27.64 -16.59
N ASP A 628 16.40 27.28 -16.68
CA ASP A 628 15.60 27.45 -17.90
C ASP A 628 15.13 28.91 -18.01
N PRO A 629 15.41 29.62 -19.13
CA PRO A 629 14.96 31.00 -19.27
C PRO A 629 13.43 31.15 -19.40
N ASN A 630 12.73 30.12 -19.87
CA ASN A 630 11.30 30.16 -20.21
C ASN A 630 10.39 29.78 -19.04
N ILE A 631 10.93 29.08 -18.03
CA ILE A 631 10.18 28.61 -16.87
C ILE A 631 10.70 29.32 -15.62
N LYS A 632 9.79 29.78 -14.77
CA LYS A 632 10.13 30.44 -13.51
C LYS A 632 9.84 29.53 -12.33
N TYR A 633 10.53 29.77 -11.23
CA TYR A 633 10.29 29.09 -9.96
C TYR A 633 10.15 30.13 -8.84
N ARG A 634 9.35 29.79 -7.83
CA ARG A 634 9.21 30.59 -6.61
C ARG A 634 9.27 29.71 -5.38
N LEU A 635 9.83 30.26 -4.31
CA LEU A 635 9.63 29.75 -2.96
C LEU A 635 8.29 30.27 -2.45
N THR A 636 7.50 29.42 -1.81
CA THR A 636 6.19 29.79 -1.28
C THR A 636 6.00 29.27 0.13
N VAL A 637 5.36 30.11 0.95
CA VAL A 637 4.96 29.78 2.32
C VAL A 637 3.50 30.14 2.50
N PHE A 638 2.71 29.17 2.97
CA PHE A 638 1.33 29.39 3.35
C PHE A 638 1.09 28.96 4.78
N ASN A 639 0.29 29.73 5.51
CA ASN A 639 -0.28 29.34 6.80
C ASN A 639 -1.62 30.04 7.00
N GLY A 640 -2.72 29.33 6.75
CA GLY A 640 -4.03 29.95 6.77
C GLY A 640 -5.17 28.98 6.52
N ILE A 641 -6.37 29.53 6.36
CA ILE A 641 -7.57 28.77 6.01
C ILE A 641 -7.73 28.81 4.50
N ARG A 642 -7.59 27.65 3.86
CA ARG A 642 -7.87 27.46 2.45
C ARG A 642 -9.39 27.42 2.26
N SER A 643 -9.90 28.26 1.37
CA SER A 643 -11.30 28.21 0.94
C SER A 643 -11.40 27.24 -0.23
N ILE A 644 -12.03 26.09 -0.04
CA ILE A 644 -12.29 25.19 -1.17
C ILE A 644 -13.38 25.81 -2.04
N PRO A 645 -13.14 25.96 -3.35
CA PRO A 645 -14.18 26.37 -4.28
C PRO A 645 -15.43 25.52 -4.08
N ASN A 646 -16.57 26.17 -3.83
CA ASN A 646 -17.89 25.54 -3.82
C ASN A 646 -18.22 24.61 -2.61
N ASN A 647 -17.46 24.70 -1.50
CA ASN A 647 -17.86 24.16 -0.19
C ASN A 647 -17.65 25.20 0.94
N PRO A 648 -18.68 26.01 1.28
CA PRO A 648 -18.57 27.08 2.27
C PRO A 648 -18.54 26.62 3.73
N VAL A 649 -18.67 25.31 4.00
CA VAL A 649 -18.91 24.78 5.36
C VAL A 649 -17.61 24.36 6.07
N ASP A 650 -16.62 23.86 5.33
CA ASP A 650 -15.41 23.29 5.91
C ASP A 650 -14.23 24.28 5.87
N LYS A 651 -13.84 24.78 7.06
CA LYS A 651 -12.63 25.60 7.21
C LYS A 651 -11.41 24.71 7.24
N ILE A 652 -10.61 24.75 6.17
CA ILE A 652 -9.45 23.88 6.01
C ILE A 652 -8.19 24.66 6.31
N ALA A 653 -7.64 24.47 7.51
CA ALA A 653 -6.34 25.01 7.87
C ALA A 653 -5.18 24.23 7.22
N VAL A 654 -4.37 24.94 6.45
CA VAL A 654 -3.21 24.40 5.72
C VAL A 654 -1.98 25.19 6.09
N SER A 655 -0.86 24.50 6.23
CA SER A 655 0.46 25.14 6.22
C SER A 655 1.38 24.45 5.22
N SER A 656 2.14 25.21 4.45
CA SER A 656 3.05 24.64 3.45
C SER A 656 4.31 25.48 3.26
N CYS A 657 5.39 24.79 2.88
CA CYS A 657 6.67 25.35 2.47
C CYS A 657 7.08 24.68 1.16
N SER A 658 7.30 25.40 0.06
CA SER A 658 7.62 24.74 -1.20
C SER A 658 8.38 25.55 -2.22
N VAL A 659 9.01 24.85 -3.16
CA VAL A 659 9.45 25.37 -4.46
C VAL A 659 8.38 24.96 -5.48
N ILE A 660 7.82 25.93 -6.21
CA ILE A 660 6.80 25.68 -7.24
C ILE A 660 7.16 26.33 -8.57
N GLN A 661 6.72 25.70 -9.66
CA GLN A 661 6.88 26.18 -11.03
C GLN A 661 5.83 27.24 -11.37
N CYS A 662 6.23 28.24 -12.16
CA CYS A 662 5.38 29.31 -12.67
C CYS A 662 5.61 29.53 -14.18
N LEU A 663 4.55 29.92 -14.89
CA LEU A 663 4.64 30.24 -16.32
C LEU A 663 5.41 31.55 -16.57
N ASN A 664 5.33 32.49 -15.64
CA ASN A 664 6.01 33.78 -15.72
C ASN A 664 6.26 34.34 -14.32
N ASP A 665 6.66 35.61 -14.23
CA ASP A 665 7.05 36.25 -12.97
C ASP A 665 5.85 36.60 -12.05
N SER A 666 4.61 36.48 -12.54
CA SER A 666 3.37 36.72 -11.76
C SER A 666 3.06 35.56 -10.83
N ASP A 667 2.68 35.86 -9.59
CA ASP A 667 2.33 34.89 -8.55
C ASP A 667 1.13 34.01 -8.97
N SER A 668 0.10 34.62 -9.55
CA SER A 668 -1.06 33.93 -10.14
C SER A 668 -0.72 32.97 -11.29
N SER A 669 0.48 33.03 -11.87
CA SER A 669 0.94 32.11 -12.92
C SER A 669 1.60 30.84 -12.37
N CYS A 670 1.80 30.78 -11.05
CA CYS A 670 2.40 29.66 -10.36
C CYS A 670 1.44 28.48 -10.20
N GLY A 671 2.01 27.29 -10.00
CA GLY A 671 1.29 26.03 -10.15
C GLY A 671 1.23 25.55 -11.60
N SER A 672 2.10 26.06 -12.47
CA SER A 672 2.20 25.62 -13.86
C SER A 672 2.71 24.18 -13.97
N VAL A 673 2.31 23.48 -15.02
CA VAL A 673 2.84 22.15 -15.33
C VAL A 673 3.44 22.18 -16.73
N GLN A 674 4.74 22.41 -16.81
CA GLN A 674 5.52 22.35 -18.04
C GLN A 674 6.83 21.63 -17.82
N LYS A 675 7.37 21.05 -18.88
CA LYS A 675 8.71 20.49 -18.84
C LYS A 675 9.72 21.62 -18.67
N SER A 676 10.65 21.49 -17.74
CA SER A 676 11.70 22.49 -17.51
C SER A 676 13.10 21.93 -17.66
N GLU A 677 14.00 22.72 -18.23
CA GLU A 677 15.44 22.45 -18.26
C GLU A 677 16.18 22.90 -16.98
N THR A 678 15.47 23.46 -16.00
CA THR A 678 16.05 23.88 -14.72
C THR A 678 16.52 22.66 -13.94
N VAL A 679 17.74 22.72 -13.41
CA VAL A 679 18.35 21.66 -12.61
C VAL A 679 18.72 22.21 -11.25
N PHE A 680 18.14 21.64 -10.20
CA PHE A 680 18.48 21.93 -8.81
C PHE A 680 19.51 20.93 -8.32
N SER A 681 20.70 21.39 -7.91
CA SER A 681 21.70 20.51 -7.30
C SER A 681 21.40 20.21 -5.84
N ASN A 682 20.72 21.15 -5.16
CA ASN A 682 20.28 21.00 -3.78
C ASN A 682 18.98 21.78 -3.56
N ILE A 683 17.99 21.11 -2.96
CA ILE A 683 16.80 21.71 -2.39
C ILE A 683 16.74 21.25 -0.94
N TYR A 684 16.77 22.17 0.01
CA TYR A 684 16.59 21.87 1.42
C TYR A 684 15.57 22.83 2.02
N ILE A 685 14.56 22.27 2.68
CA ILE A 685 13.45 22.98 3.33
C ILE A 685 13.39 22.51 4.78
N LYS A 686 13.34 23.45 5.71
CA LYS A 686 13.13 23.19 7.14
C LYS A 686 12.01 24.05 7.69
N THR A 687 11.17 23.46 8.53
CA THR A 687 10.10 24.18 9.24
C THR A 687 9.74 23.47 10.54
N ASN A 688 8.95 24.14 11.38
CA ASN A 688 8.55 23.67 12.69
C ASN A 688 7.03 23.62 12.84
N PHE A 689 6.52 22.59 13.51
CA PHE A 689 5.09 22.44 13.84
C PHE A 689 4.88 22.16 15.32
N ASP A 690 3.72 22.55 15.87
CA ASP A 690 3.45 22.46 17.31
C ASP A 690 3.01 21.07 17.78
N ASN A 691 2.33 20.24 16.96
CA ASN A 691 1.78 18.98 17.43
C ASN A 691 1.48 17.95 16.32
N LEU A 692 1.99 16.71 16.49
CA LEU A 692 1.83 15.61 15.53
C LEU A 692 0.40 15.06 15.57
N ASN A 693 -0.19 14.97 16.76
CA ASN A 693 -1.51 14.34 16.96
C ASN A 693 -2.64 15.09 16.26
N THR A 694 -2.43 16.36 15.96
CA THR A 694 -3.43 17.27 15.38
C THR A 694 -3.04 17.75 13.99
N SER A 695 -1.97 17.19 13.42
CA SER A 695 -1.44 17.57 12.11
C SER A 695 -1.18 16.34 11.24
N LEU A 696 -1.44 16.48 9.95
CA LEU A 696 -0.97 15.56 8.91
C LEU A 696 0.05 16.32 8.09
N ILE A 697 1.32 15.91 8.14
CA ILE A 697 2.44 16.62 7.51
C ILE A 697 3.03 15.68 6.45
N MET A 698 2.94 16.08 5.19
CA MET A 698 3.25 15.21 4.06
C MET A 698 4.38 15.81 3.20
N PRO A 699 5.28 14.96 2.66
CA PRO A 699 6.08 15.38 1.52
C PRO A 699 5.16 15.54 0.29
N SER A 700 5.43 16.55 -0.52
CA SER A 700 4.69 16.85 -1.74
C SER A 700 5.68 17.10 -2.87
N THR A 701 5.77 16.17 -3.81
CA THR A 701 6.60 16.30 -5.00
C THR A 701 5.77 16.07 -6.25
N LEU A 702 6.09 16.79 -7.32
CA LEU A 702 5.43 16.65 -8.62
C LEU A 702 6.41 16.97 -9.73
N THR A 703 6.36 16.19 -10.80
CA THR A 703 7.09 16.44 -12.05
C THR A 703 6.12 16.76 -13.18
N SER A 704 6.61 17.14 -14.36
CA SER A 704 5.73 17.55 -15.47
C SER A 704 4.88 16.40 -16.03
N ASN A 705 5.20 15.15 -15.71
CA ASN A 705 4.39 13.98 -16.08
C ASN A 705 3.24 13.69 -15.10
N LEU A 706 3.01 14.59 -14.14
CA LEU A 706 2.00 14.49 -13.09
C LEU A 706 2.19 13.33 -12.11
N LEU A 707 3.40 12.78 -12.01
CA LEU A 707 3.78 11.81 -10.99
C LEU A 707 4.79 12.44 -10.00
N PRO A 708 4.79 11.99 -8.74
CA PRO A 708 5.80 12.36 -7.75
C PRO A 708 7.21 11.92 -8.15
N LEU A 709 8.22 12.55 -7.54
CA LEU A 709 9.61 12.12 -7.66
C LEU A 709 9.82 10.74 -7.03
N ASN A 710 10.83 10.01 -7.51
CA ASN A 710 11.22 8.74 -6.91
C ASN A 710 11.67 8.95 -5.46
N ILE A 711 11.39 7.96 -4.61
CA ILE A 711 11.70 8.04 -3.18
C ILE A 711 13.21 8.20 -2.91
N GLU A 712 14.06 7.72 -3.82
CA GLU A 712 15.52 7.83 -3.72
C GLU A 712 16.04 9.26 -3.93
N ASP A 713 15.28 10.11 -4.60
CA ASP A 713 15.70 11.47 -4.97
C ASP A 713 15.51 12.49 -3.84
N TRP A 714 14.86 12.12 -2.74
CA TRP A 714 14.60 13.01 -1.62
C TRP A 714 14.62 12.29 -0.26
N LYS A 715 14.70 13.08 0.80
CA LYS A 715 14.58 12.65 2.20
C LYS A 715 13.57 13.54 2.90
N PHE A 716 12.80 12.94 3.79
CA PHE A 716 11.84 13.64 4.63
C PHE A 716 11.96 13.11 6.05
N ASN A 717 12.23 14.00 7.01
CA ASN A 717 12.39 13.62 8.41
C ASN A 717 11.50 14.49 9.29
N VAL A 718 10.85 13.85 10.26
CA VAL A 718 10.10 14.49 11.33
C VAL A 718 10.75 14.08 12.65
N VAL A 719 11.29 15.04 13.37
CA VAL A 719 11.95 14.81 14.67
C VAL A 719 11.19 15.56 15.75
N ILE A 720 10.79 14.86 16.80
CA ILE A 720 10.19 15.48 17.99
C ILE A 720 11.34 16.03 18.85
N VAL A 721 11.30 17.33 19.11
CA VAL A 721 12.23 18.01 20.01
C VAL A 721 11.44 18.50 21.22
N VAL A 722 11.88 18.11 22.40
CA VAL A 722 11.28 18.55 23.67
C VAL A 722 12.10 19.70 24.20
N ASP A 723 11.47 20.86 24.38
CA ASP A 723 12.12 21.96 25.08
C ASP A 723 12.23 21.61 26.57
N THR A 724 13.44 21.38 27.03
CA THR A 724 13.73 21.02 28.44
C THR A 724 13.33 22.10 29.45
N SER A 725 13.03 23.32 29.00
CA SER A 725 12.66 24.45 29.85
C SER A 725 11.15 24.68 29.97
N THR A 726 10.37 24.33 28.94
CA THR A 726 8.90 24.52 28.92
C THR A 726 8.12 23.20 28.90
N GLU A 727 8.79 22.06 28.71
CA GLU A 727 8.18 20.76 28.41
C GLU A 727 7.32 20.76 27.12
N ASP A 728 7.43 21.79 26.28
CA ASP A 728 6.70 21.84 25.01
C ASP A 728 7.36 20.91 23.98
N GLU A 729 6.55 20.10 23.31
CA GLU A 729 6.96 19.28 22.18
C GLU A 729 6.86 20.11 20.90
N GLN A 730 7.97 20.27 20.17
CA GLN A 730 7.98 20.86 18.83
C GLN A 730 8.46 19.83 17.81
N LEU A 731 7.85 19.84 16.64
CA LEU A 731 8.22 18.99 15.53
C LEU A 731 9.15 19.74 14.60
N HIS A 732 10.38 19.25 14.46
CA HIS A 732 11.28 19.70 13.42
C HIS A 732 11.09 18.86 12.17
N VAL A 733 10.63 19.50 11.10
CA VAL A 733 10.40 18.85 9.81
C VAL A 733 11.44 19.34 8.83
N THR A 734 12.09 18.40 8.15
CA THR A 734 13.07 18.68 7.11
C THR A 734 12.77 17.88 5.87
N MET A 735 12.92 18.50 4.71
CA MET A 735 12.83 17.85 3.41
C MET A 735 14.01 18.29 2.56
N SER A 736 14.71 17.33 1.96
CA SER A 736 15.88 17.63 1.15
C SER A 736 15.99 16.75 -0.08
N SER A 737 16.57 17.25 -1.17
CA SER A 737 16.98 16.44 -2.32
C SER A 737 18.20 15.59 -1.98
N ASN A 738 18.25 14.34 -2.44
CA ASN A 738 19.44 13.49 -2.36
C ASN A 738 20.31 13.61 -3.61
N ASN A 739 19.67 13.79 -4.75
CA ASN A 739 20.31 13.89 -6.07
C ASN A 739 19.95 15.24 -6.71
N SER A 740 20.63 15.57 -7.80
CA SER A 740 20.23 16.70 -8.64
C SER A 740 18.84 16.42 -9.25
N ILE A 741 17.91 17.34 -9.06
CA ILE A 741 16.53 17.22 -9.55
C ILE A 741 16.35 18.08 -10.80
N ASN A 742 15.75 17.50 -11.84
CA ASN A 742 15.29 18.21 -13.04
C ASN A 742 13.78 18.03 -13.19
N ASP A 743 13.18 18.73 -14.15
CA ASP A 743 11.76 18.59 -14.51
C ASP A 743 10.77 18.75 -13.34
N LEU A 744 11.12 19.65 -12.41
CA LEU A 744 10.38 19.84 -11.18
C LEU A 744 9.14 20.72 -11.40
N VAL A 745 7.99 20.31 -10.90
CA VAL A 745 6.79 21.16 -10.80
C VAL A 745 6.59 21.66 -9.37
N THR A 746 6.69 20.74 -8.41
CA THR A 746 6.52 21.04 -6.98
C THR A 746 7.52 20.24 -6.15
N PHE A 747 8.19 20.88 -5.20
CA PHE A 747 8.93 20.23 -4.12
C PHE A 747 8.62 20.93 -2.81
N GLY A 748 7.98 20.26 -1.86
CA GLY A 748 7.61 20.93 -0.63
C GLY A 748 7.01 20.06 0.47
N ILE A 749 6.86 20.69 1.62
CA ILE A 749 6.17 20.17 2.79
C ILE A 749 4.75 20.73 2.74
N TYR A 750 3.74 19.86 2.76
CA TYR A 750 2.34 20.25 2.74
C TYR A 750 1.61 19.62 3.92
N SER A 751 0.85 20.42 4.67
CA SER A 751 0.23 19.95 5.91
C SER A 751 -1.24 20.33 6.07
N ARG A 752 -1.96 19.49 6.81
CA ARG A 752 -3.31 19.76 7.31
C ARG A 752 -3.29 19.89 8.81
N LEU A 753 -3.83 21.00 9.32
CA LEU A 753 -4.00 21.26 10.75
C LEU A 753 -5.47 21.05 11.13
N PHE A 754 -5.74 20.17 12.09
CA PHE A 754 -7.10 19.80 12.50
C PHE A 754 -7.60 20.56 13.75
N ASP A 755 -6.71 20.96 14.66
CA ASP A 755 -7.08 21.74 15.86
C ASP A 755 -6.75 23.24 15.67
N THR A 756 -7.74 24.02 15.22
CA THR A 756 -7.57 25.45 14.89
C THR A 756 -7.79 26.42 16.06
N ASN A 757 -7.70 25.96 17.31
CA ASN A 757 -7.71 26.88 18.46
C ASN A 757 -6.44 27.75 18.55
N ASN A 758 -5.38 27.46 17.77
CA ASN A 758 -4.10 28.17 17.83
C ASN A 758 -3.89 29.30 16.82
N THR A 759 -4.73 29.47 15.79
CA THR A 759 -4.57 30.59 14.83
C THR A 759 -5.10 31.93 15.36
N ASN A 760 -5.69 31.94 16.57
CA ASN A 760 -6.21 33.13 17.26
C ASN A 760 -5.29 33.62 18.40
N SER A 761 -3.97 33.48 18.28
CA SER A 761 -3.01 34.01 19.26
C SER A 761 -3.09 35.54 19.42
N ALA A 762 -3.65 36.26 18.43
CA ALA A 762 -3.98 37.68 18.55
C ALA A 762 -5.14 37.97 19.55
N ASN A 763 -6.08 37.04 19.72
CA ASN A 763 -7.22 37.23 20.62
C ASN A 763 -6.90 36.87 22.08
N LYS A 764 -5.90 36.03 22.35
CA LYS A 764 -5.42 35.79 23.72
C LYS A 764 -4.85 37.07 24.34
N ALA A 765 -4.06 37.85 23.58
CA ALA A 765 -3.54 39.12 24.07
C ALA A 765 -4.67 40.11 24.42
N LEU A 766 -5.74 40.19 23.61
CA LEU A 766 -6.91 41.04 23.89
C LEU A 766 -7.71 40.54 25.11
N PHE A 767 -7.89 39.23 25.26
CA PHE A 767 -8.65 38.63 26.37
C PHE A 767 -7.90 38.77 27.70
N TYR A 768 -6.57 38.63 27.72
CA TYR A 768 -5.76 38.89 28.92
C TYR A 768 -5.69 40.38 29.25
N SER A 769 -5.62 41.27 28.25
CA SER A 769 -5.64 42.72 28.46
C SER A 769 -6.96 43.21 29.06
N ILE A 770 -8.09 42.71 28.55
CA ILE A 770 -9.43 43.05 29.03
C ILE A 770 -9.65 42.49 30.44
N ASN A 771 -9.22 41.25 30.71
CA ASN A 771 -9.33 40.69 32.07
C ASN A 771 -8.40 41.40 33.07
N TYR A 772 -7.20 41.83 32.67
CA TYR A 772 -6.35 42.67 33.53
C TYR A 772 -7.00 44.01 33.83
N LEU A 773 -7.60 44.67 32.84
CA LEU A 773 -8.32 45.94 33.03
C LEU A 773 -9.56 45.78 33.93
N VAL A 774 -10.30 44.68 33.79
CA VAL A 774 -11.47 44.37 34.64
C VAL A 774 -11.04 44.02 36.06
N ILE A 775 -9.93 43.28 36.24
CA ILE A 775 -9.37 42.97 37.56
C ILE A 775 -8.79 44.23 38.22
N LEU A 776 -8.15 45.11 37.45
CA LEU A 776 -7.65 46.40 37.95
C LEU A 776 -8.81 47.32 38.36
N PHE A 777 -9.88 47.40 37.56
CA PHE A 777 -11.07 48.18 37.90
C PHE A 777 -11.81 47.64 39.12
N THR A 778 -11.94 46.32 39.24
CA THR A 778 -12.62 45.69 40.39
C THR A 778 -11.78 45.80 41.67
N THR A 779 -10.45 45.72 41.57
CA THR A 779 -9.56 45.97 42.72
C THR A 779 -9.52 47.44 43.13
N LEU A 780 -9.55 48.39 42.20
CA LEU A 780 -9.69 49.83 42.50
C LEU A 780 -11.04 50.17 43.15
N LEU A 781 -12.13 49.56 42.69
CA LEU A 781 -13.47 49.69 43.30
C LEU A 781 -13.55 49.06 44.70
N LEU A 782 -12.82 47.96 44.95
CA LEU A 782 -12.77 47.29 46.25
C LEU A 782 -11.80 47.96 47.25
N LEU A 783 -10.82 48.73 46.76
CA LEU A 783 -9.84 49.45 47.58
C LEU A 783 -10.24 50.90 47.91
N GLY A 784 -11.42 51.36 47.48
CA GLY A 784 -12.05 52.59 47.97
C GLY A 784 -11.29 53.88 47.66
N PHE A 785 -10.99 54.12 46.38
CA PHE A 785 -10.67 55.45 45.86
C PHE A 785 -11.76 55.96 44.92
#